data_AF-A0A538FS09-F1
#
_entry.id   AF-A0A538FS09-F1
#
_cell.length_a   1.000
_cell.length_b   1.000
_cell.length_c   1.000
_cell.angle_alpha   90.00
_cell.angle_beta   90.00
_cell.angle_gamma   90.00
#
_symmetry.space_group_name_H-M   'P 1'
#
loop_
_entity.id
_entity.type
_entity.pdbx_description
1 polymer ?
#
loop_
_entity_poly.entity_id
_entity_poly.type
_entity_poly.pdbx_seq_one_letter_code
_entity_poly.pdbx_strand_id
1 'polypeptide(L)'
;MAGVVLGAGAWLRRPPSMGPEVGLSARRFVVLGLPHVGFADLRAGLLPSTSALARQGAVAAMNVRTVSGRPSTVEAYASLGAGGRVPAGAVGGLAFDASTSFQGAPAGARLGALTGRPADAGVAVLGVAEVAAQASGRHLSTAVGALGDALHRAGARTAVVGRADLDPSRPTRPAALAVTDASGFLDGGTLDRPALVRPDPASPGGVAADGGEVVARALDALETAQVVAVDAGDLDRQAQASASTAPSPALAQRREALGRSDRLVGALARALPADTALVVVAVTPPGREWRLTPVVVAGPGVPHGELGSTTTHRRGLVTLGDLAPTVLAGLHVAPPAGMTGHPLRARPGPVDVGRLAGMDRQAAYRERVYFPVTVVFITLQSLLFMAVALAWLRGWLRRPDAAPLRCAARVGAVAVAAFPLATYAWRALPGMPGLGAAGGVAVLVGLDVLLAAGALALGRTRRIRQRRTLAPLEALLAATAALVVVDICLGGRLQPGSILGYSLHTSSRFFGLSNTALAVLSAAALLWAALHLHHRGREGPALAEVGVVFALVVVVGVAPGLGSKVGAVFTAVPVLGGALWVFSGRRMTPRAAVALLVALGAVLAGAALVDVARPAAQRTHLGRLVADVGAHGLEPLRQVVARRLGTTLRLATAYFWTVVTPVLAALGLDALVRQRRAARLLPLGSTLRTGVVAAFVFGLLALALNDSGAVVTALMFVYVGPLLVLRACEAGGHPQAQAGLAGSLAG
;
A
#
# COMPACT_ATOMS: atom_id res chain seq x y z
N MET A 1 -16.94 3.96 28.41
CA MET A 1 -16.93 3.23 27.12
C MET A 1 -18.18 3.47 26.25
N ALA A 2 -19.35 3.83 26.79
CA ALA A 2 -20.58 4.01 25.99
C ALA A 2 -20.59 5.27 25.09
N GLY A 3 -19.96 6.38 25.51
CA GLY A 3 -19.94 7.63 24.71
C GLY A 3 -19.04 7.62 23.46
N VAL A 4 -17.99 6.79 23.44
CA VAL A 4 -17.08 6.65 22.27
C VAL A 4 -17.65 5.68 21.22
N VAL A 5 -18.52 4.75 21.66
CA VAL A 5 -19.21 3.79 20.78
C VAL A 5 -20.33 4.46 19.98
N LEU A 6 -20.98 5.50 20.52
CA LEU A 6 -22.07 6.22 19.83
C LEU A 6 -21.56 7.13 18.69
N GLY A 7 -20.35 7.70 18.81
CA GLY A 7 -19.70 8.42 17.70
C GLY A 7 -19.23 7.51 16.56
N ALA A 8 -18.94 6.24 16.86
CA ALA A 8 -18.58 5.25 15.84
C ALA A 8 -19.79 4.76 15.02
N GLY A 9 -21.01 4.84 15.58
CA GLY A 9 -22.25 4.40 14.92
C GLY A 9 -22.55 5.12 13.60
N ALA A 10 -22.25 6.42 13.50
CA ALA A 10 -22.38 7.18 12.25
C ALA A 10 -21.33 6.78 11.19
N TRP A 11 -20.17 6.27 11.63
CA TRP A 11 -19.10 5.74 10.79
C TRP A 11 -19.30 4.27 10.39
N LEU A 12 -20.31 3.58 10.93
CA LEU A 12 -20.54 2.14 10.74
C LEU A 12 -21.60 1.80 9.68
N ARG A 13 -22.27 2.80 9.10
CA ARG A 13 -23.14 2.55 7.94
C ARG A 13 -22.29 2.20 6.73
N ARG A 14 -22.44 0.99 6.18
CA ARG A 14 -22.10 0.73 4.77
C ARG A 14 -22.80 1.84 3.97
N PRO A 15 -22.10 2.67 3.18
CA PRO A 15 -22.82 3.53 2.26
C PRO A 15 -23.68 2.60 1.41
N PRO A 16 -25.00 2.83 1.33
CA PRO A 16 -25.87 1.97 0.55
C PRO A 16 -25.33 1.91 -0.88
N SER A 17 -25.37 0.71 -1.46
CA SER A 17 -25.12 0.43 -2.86
C SER A 17 -26.22 1.09 -3.70
N MET A 18 -26.22 2.42 -3.79
CA MET A 18 -27.13 3.18 -4.64
C MET A 18 -26.38 3.56 -5.92
N GLY A 19 -26.71 2.87 -7.00
CA GLY A 19 -26.31 3.18 -8.38
C GLY A 19 -25.38 2.12 -9.04
N PRO A 20 -25.69 1.66 -10.27
CA PRO A 20 -24.74 0.90 -11.08
C PRO A 20 -23.53 1.78 -11.42
N GLU A 21 -22.35 1.17 -11.47
CA GLU A 21 -21.14 1.81 -11.97
C GLU A 21 -21.20 1.88 -13.50
N VAL A 22 -20.90 3.05 -14.06
CA VAL A 22 -20.89 3.30 -15.51
C VAL A 22 -19.46 3.22 -16.01
N GLY A 23 -19.21 2.37 -17.01
CA GLY A 23 -17.94 2.34 -17.73
C GLY A 23 -17.78 3.60 -18.59
N LEU A 24 -16.54 4.08 -18.73
CA LEU A 24 -16.25 5.23 -19.58
C LEU A 24 -16.14 4.73 -21.04
N SER A 25 -16.88 5.35 -21.95
CA SER A 25 -16.84 5.05 -23.39
C SER A 25 -16.85 6.33 -24.19
N ALA A 26 -15.93 6.44 -25.15
CA ALA A 26 -15.79 7.58 -26.04
C ALA A 26 -15.11 7.14 -27.34
N ARG A 27 -15.32 7.87 -28.43
CA ARG A 27 -14.65 7.59 -29.72
C ARG A 27 -13.20 8.09 -29.73
N ARG A 28 -12.93 9.14 -28.96
CA ARG A 28 -11.60 9.73 -28.80
C ARG A 28 -11.34 10.10 -27.35
N PHE A 29 -10.07 10.16 -26.98
CA PHE A 29 -9.60 10.54 -25.65
C PHE A 29 -8.54 11.63 -25.74
N VAL A 30 -8.70 12.68 -24.94
CA VAL A 30 -7.65 13.65 -24.65
C VAL A 30 -7.19 13.45 -23.22
N VAL A 31 -5.92 13.08 -23.04
CA VAL A 31 -5.28 12.94 -21.74
C VAL A 31 -4.45 14.19 -21.46
N LEU A 32 -5.01 15.12 -20.70
CA LEU A 32 -4.36 16.37 -20.33
C LEU A 32 -3.61 16.21 -19.00
N GLY A 33 -2.29 16.35 -19.06
CA GLY A 33 -1.43 16.33 -17.89
C GLY A 33 -1.37 17.67 -17.17
N LEU A 34 -1.46 17.62 -15.84
CA LEU A 34 -1.24 18.75 -14.94
C LEU A 34 -0.20 18.35 -13.86
N PRO A 35 1.08 18.19 -14.23
CA PRO A 35 2.10 17.79 -13.27
C PRO A 35 2.19 18.78 -12.10
N HIS A 36 2.55 18.32 -10.91
CA HIS A 36 2.75 19.14 -9.71
C HIS A 36 1.49 19.86 -9.17
N VAL A 37 0.31 19.35 -9.51
CA VAL A 37 -0.99 19.78 -8.96
C VAL A 37 -1.45 18.85 -7.84
N GLY A 38 -1.95 19.42 -6.74
CA GLY A 38 -2.54 18.69 -5.62
C GLY A 38 -3.91 19.20 -5.22
N PHE A 39 -4.55 18.51 -4.27
CA PHE A 39 -5.85 18.92 -3.73
C PHE A 39 -5.84 20.28 -3.02
N ALA A 40 -4.67 20.75 -2.56
CA ALA A 40 -4.53 22.08 -1.98
C ALA A 40 -4.77 23.18 -3.04
N ASP A 41 -4.30 22.98 -4.26
CA ASP A 41 -4.45 23.97 -5.35
C ASP A 41 -5.93 24.07 -5.77
N LEU A 42 -6.63 22.93 -5.89
CA LEU A 42 -8.09 22.91 -6.14
C LEU A 42 -8.88 23.62 -5.04
N ARG A 43 -8.54 23.40 -3.77
CA ARG A 43 -9.25 24.01 -2.63
C ARG A 43 -8.96 25.48 -2.45
N ALA A 44 -7.78 25.95 -2.87
CA ALA A 44 -7.41 27.35 -2.82
C ALA A 44 -8.12 28.19 -3.91
N GLY A 45 -8.91 27.57 -4.78
CA GLY A 45 -9.59 28.26 -5.88
C GLY A 45 -8.66 28.66 -7.03
N LEU A 46 -7.45 28.11 -7.09
CA LEU A 46 -6.46 28.42 -8.14
C LEU A 46 -6.77 27.74 -9.48
N LEU A 47 -7.69 26.78 -9.49
CA LEU A 47 -8.05 25.96 -10.64
C LEU A 47 -9.58 25.96 -10.88
N PRO A 48 -10.19 27.12 -11.21
CA PRO A 48 -11.65 27.26 -11.34
C PRO A 48 -12.25 26.41 -12.46
N SER A 49 -11.59 26.26 -13.61
CA SER A 49 -12.06 25.47 -14.75
C SER A 49 -12.00 23.98 -14.43
N THR A 50 -10.92 23.53 -13.81
CA THR A 50 -10.77 22.14 -13.33
C THR A 50 -11.83 21.83 -12.27
N SER A 51 -12.12 22.79 -11.38
CA SER A 51 -13.17 22.65 -10.36
C SER A 51 -14.57 22.63 -10.98
N ALA A 52 -14.81 23.41 -12.04
CA ALA A 52 -16.06 23.36 -12.80
C ALA A 52 -16.22 22.02 -13.52
N LEU A 53 -15.16 21.51 -14.13
CA LEU A 53 -15.14 20.20 -14.78
C LEU A 53 -15.43 19.08 -13.77
N ALA A 54 -14.87 19.15 -12.56
CA ALA A 54 -15.13 18.19 -11.49
C ALA A 54 -16.58 18.21 -10.97
N ARG A 55 -17.32 19.32 -11.15
CA ARG A 55 -18.75 19.42 -10.82
C ARG A 55 -19.66 18.88 -11.92
N GLN A 56 -19.14 18.67 -13.13
CA GLN A 56 -19.92 18.17 -14.27
C GLN A 56 -19.56 16.72 -14.60
N GLY A 57 -18.29 16.34 -14.44
CA GLY A 57 -17.77 15.01 -14.67
C GLY A 57 -17.56 14.21 -13.39
N ALA A 58 -16.68 13.21 -13.48
CA ALA A 58 -16.33 12.31 -12.40
C ALA A 58 -14.92 12.59 -11.86
N VAL A 59 -14.73 12.49 -10.53
CA VAL A 59 -13.44 12.79 -9.87
C VAL A 59 -13.01 11.70 -8.89
N ALA A 60 -11.69 11.54 -8.72
CA ALA A 60 -11.12 10.75 -7.64
C ALA A 60 -9.79 11.31 -7.15
N ALA A 61 -9.36 10.81 -5.98
CA ALA A 61 -7.99 10.86 -5.55
C ALA A 61 -7.20 9.75 -6.24
N MET A 62 -6.14 10.10 -6.94
CA MET A 62 -5.29 9.17 -7.68
C MET A 62 -4.00 8.93 -6.91
N ASN A 63 -3.67 7.66 -6.69
CA ASN A 63 -2.33 7.28 -6.28
C ASN A 63 -1.39 7.32 -7.49
N VAL A 64 -0.33 8.12 -7.38
CA VAL A 64 0.69 8.33 -8.43
C VAL A 64 2.02 7.66 -8.10
N ARG A 65 2.03 6.66 -7.20
CA ARG A 65 3.27 6.00 -6.78
C ARG A 65 3.86 5.17 -7.92
N THR A 66 5.04 5.57 -8.36
CA THR A 66 5.87 4.83 -9.32
C THR A 66 6.93 3.99 -8.59
N VAL A 67 7.96 3.53 -9.31
CA VAL A 67 9.01 2.64 -8.78
C VAL A 67 10.02 3.43 -7.94
N SER A 68 10.43 4.62 -8.38
CA SER A 68 11.44 5.43 -7.70
C SER A 68 11.08 5.82 -6.28
N GLY A 69 12.09 6.19 -5.48
CA GLY A 69 11.89 6.69 -4.12
C GLY A 69 11.17 8.04 -4.06
N ARG A 70 11.24 8.83 -5.13
CA ARG A 70 10.68 10.18 -5.24
C ARG A 70 9.80 10.32 -6.49
N PRO A 71 8.78 11.20 -6.47
CA PRO A 71 7.97 11.47 -7.65
C PRO A 71 8.79 12.04 -8.81
N SER A 72 8.45 11.61 -10.03
CA SER A 72 9.08 12.03 -11.29
C SER A 72 8.01 12.09 -12.37
N THR A 73 7.94 13.20 -13.12
CA THR A 73 6.97 13.36 -14.21
C THR A 73 7.23 12.36 -15.35
N VAL A 74 8.50 12.14 -15.70
CA VAL A 74 8.92 11.16 -16.73
C VAL A 74 8.43 9.75 -16.38
N GLU A 75 8.68 9.33 -15.14
CA GLU A 75 8.30 8.00 -14.67
C GLU A 75 6.78 7.85 -14.51
N ALA A 76 6.09 8.94 -14.15
CA ALA A 76 4.64 8.95 -14.06
C ALA A 76 4.00 8.71 -15.44
N TYR A 77 4.42 9.43 -16.48
CA TYR A 77 3.88 9.21 -17.83
C TYR A 77 4.23 7.83 -18.39
N ALA A 78 5.47 7.35 -18.20
CA ALA A 78 5.81 5.97 -18.56
C ALA A 78 4.92 4.94 -17.85
N SER A 79 4.67 5.12 -16.56
CA SER A 79 3.81 4.22 -15.78
C SER A 79 2.32 4.33 -16.17
N LEU A 80 1.87 5.51 -16.59
CA LEU A 80 0.53 5.71 -17.14
C LEU A 80 0.37 4.88 -18.41
N GLY A 81 1.24 5.06 -19.40
CA GLY A 81 1.18 4.33 -20.67
C GLY A 81 1.39 2.83 -20.54
N ALA A 82 2.14 2.39 -19.54
CA ALA A 82 2.35 0.97 -19.25
C ALA A 82 1.17 0.28 -18.54
N GLY A 83 0.17 1.03 -18.06
CA GLY A 83 -0.92 0.48 -17.24
C GLY A 83 -0.44 -0.12 -15.91
N GLY A 84 0.66 0.41 -15.37
CA GLY A 84 1.31 -0.06 -14.15
C GLY A 84 2.70 0.53 -13.97
N ARG A 85 3.42 0.17 -12.90
CA ARG A 85 4.66 0.87 -12.53
C ARG A 85 5.84 0.46 -13.41
N VAL A 86 6.48 1.43 -14.04
CA VAL A 86 7.72 1.27 -14.83
C VAL A 86 8.74 2.32 -14.39
N PRO A 87 10.01 1.97 -14.17
CA PRO A 87 11.06 2.95 -13.85
C PRO A 87 11.42 3.76 -15.10
N ALA A 88 11.68 5.05 -14.94
CA ALA A 88 12.18 5.88 -16.02
C ALA A 88 13.13 6.95 -15.47
N GLY A 89 14.31 7.04 -16.09
CA GLY A 89 15.28 8.10 -15.87
C GLY A 89 14.95 9.37 -16.66
N ALA A 90 15.79 10.40 -16.51
CA ALA A 90 15.59 11.70 -17.18
C ALA A 90 15.58 11.58 -18.72
N VAL A 91 16.42 10.69 -19.27
CA VAL A 91 16.51 10.41 -20.72
C VAL A 91 15.19 9.90 -21.30
N GLY A 92 14.34 9.27 -20.47
CA GLY A 92 13.02 8.80 -20.88
C GLY A 92 12.15 9.91 -21.50
N GLY A 93 12.34 11.17 -21.09
CA GLY A 93 11.61 12.31 -21.60
C GLY A 93 12.10 12.87 -22.95
N LEU A 94 13.11 12.26 -23.58
CA LEU A 94 13.61 12.72 -24.88
C LEU A 94 12.65 12.28 -26.01
N ALA A 95 11.82 13.22 -26.46
CA ALA A 95 10.88 13.03 -27.56
C ALA A 95 10.89 14.22 -28.51
N PHE A 96 10.80 13.95 -29.81
CA PHE A 96 10.93 14.94 -30.88
C PHE A 96 9.97 14.62 -32.02
N ASP A 97 9.58 15.63 -32.79
CA ASP A 97 8.98 15.38 -34.11
C ASP A 97 10.02 14.59 -34.95
N ALA A 98 9.58 13.57 -35.70
CA ALA A 98 10.48 12.61 -36.32
C ALA A 98 11.52 13.26 -37.28
N SER A 99 11.13 14.36 -37.92
CA SER A 99 11.97 15.15 -38.82
C SER A 99 12.96 16.09 -38.11
N THR A 100 12.81 16.32 -36.80
CA THR A 100 13.68 17.24 -36.06
C THR A 100 15.10 16.70 -36.01
N SER A 101 16.09 17.55 -36.32
CA SER A 101 17.51 17.19 -36.20
C SER A 101 17.93 17.12 -34.74
N PHE A 102 18.42 15.96 -34.31
CA PHE A 102 18.98 15.73 -32.98
C PHE A 102 20.31 14.99 -33.10
N GLN A 103 21.37 15.57 -32.53
CA GLN A 103 22.75 15.05 -32.62
C GLN A 103 23.18 14.79 -34.07
N GLY A 104 22.82 15.67 -35.02
CA GLY A 104 23.27 15.60 -36.42
C GLY A 104 22.50 14.64 -37.33
N ALA A 105 21.38 14.06 -36.88
CA ALA A 105 20.50 13.25 -37.72
C ALA A 105 19.01 13.47 -37.35
N PRO A 106 18.06 13.18 -38.26
CA PRO A 106 16.63 13.18 -37.90
C PRO A 106 16.35 12.26 -36.71
N ALA A 107 15.53 12.72 -35.77
CA ALA A 107 15.16 11.97 -34.57
C ALA A 107 14.55 10.60 -34.91
N GLY A 108 13.75 10.52 -35.97
CA GLY A 108 13.20 9.27 -36.47
C GLY A 108 14.23 8.23 -36.92
N ALA A 109 15.31 8.69 -37.57
CA ALA A 109 16.44 7.82 -37.94
C ALA A 109 17.23 7.38 -36.70
N ARG A 110 17.39 8.27 -35.71
CA ARG A 110 18.01 7.95 -34.42
C ARG A 110 17.21 6.92 -33.63
N LEU A 111 15.88 7.02 -33.64
CA LEU A 111 15.01 6.00 -33.05
C LEU A 111 15.25 4.64 -33.69
N GLY A 112 15.32 4.59 -35.02
CA GLY A 112 15.63 3.36 -35.77
C GLY A 112 16.96 2.73 -35.38
N ALA A 113 17.98 3.53 -35.07
CA ALA A 113 19.26 3.00 -34.57
C ALA A 113 19.16 2.41 -33.15
N LEU A 114 18.20 2.86 -32.33
CA LEU A 114 18.00 2.39 -30.95
C LEU A 114 17.05 1.19 -30.87
N THR A 115 16.02 1.15 -31.71
CA THR A 115 14.91 0.18 -31.61
C THR A 115 14.79 -0.74 -32.82
N GLY A 116 15.59 -0.52 -33.87
CA GLY A 116 15.52 -1.26 -35.13
C GLY A 116 14.35 -0.83 -36.05
N ARG A 117 13.58 0.18 -35.64
CA ARG A 117 12.41 0.68 -36.39
C ARG A 117 12.50 2.21 -36.57
N PRO A 118 12.92 2.71 -37.75
CA PRO A 118 12.93 4.14 -38.00
C PRO A 118 11.50 4.69 -38.10
N ALA A 119 11.37 5.99 -37.85
CA ALA A 119 10.12 6.73 -38.02
C ALA A 119 10.32 7.87 -39.01
N ASP A 120 9.70 7.81 -40.18
CA ASP A 120 9.87 8.87 -41.20
C ASP A 120 8.94 10.07 -40.96
N ALA A 121 7.88 9.88 -40.19
CA ALA A 121 6.88 10.89 -39.84
C ALA A 121 6.42 10.72 -38.39
N GLY A 122 5.57 11.62 -37.89
CA GLY A 122 5.04 11.54 -36.53
C GLY A 122 6.04 12.00 -35.47
N VAL A 123 6.09 11.30 -34.33
CA VAL A 123 6.95 11.65 -33.18
C VAL A 123 7.82 10.46 -32.80
N ALA A 124 9.10 10.73 -32.50
CA ALA A 124 10.11 9.77 -32.09
C ALA A 124 10.50 9.97 -30.61
N VAL A 125 10.26 8.97 -29.77
CA VAL A 125 10.59 8.93 -28.34
C VAL A 125 11.89 8.16 -28.13
N LEU A 126 13.01 8.88 -28.25
CA LEU A 126 14.36 8.32 -28.14
C LEU A 126 14.64 7.68 -26.77
N GLY A 127 13.98 8.18 -25.72
CA GLY A 127 14.13 7.68 -24.35
C GLY A 127 13.55 6.29 -24.09
N VAL A 128 12.72 5.75 -25.00
CA VAL A 128 11.96 4.50 -24.75
C VAL A 128 12.87 3.30 -24.48
N ALA A 129 14.00 3.21 -25.18
CA ALA A 129 14.92 2.07 -25.10
C ALA A 129 15.58 1.98 -23.72
N GLU A 130 15.95 3.11 -23.14
CA GLU A 130 16.49 3.15 -21.77
C GLU A 130 15.42 2.73 -20.75
N VAL A 131 14.19 3.24 -20.90
CA VAL A 131 13.06 2.88 -20.03
C VAL A 131 12.79 1.37 -20.10
N ALA A 132 12.78 0.79 -21.30
CA ALA A 132 12.62 -0.65 -21.51
C ALA A 132 13.76 -1.47 -20.87
N ALA A 133 15.01 -1.03 -21.02
CA ALA A 133 16.18 -1.67 -20.40
C ALA A 133 16.12 -1.64 -18.87
N GLN A 134 15.75 -0.49 -18.28
CA GLN A 134 15.58 -0.35 -16.83
C GLN A 134 14.44 -1.21 -16.28
N ALA A 135 13.35 -1.36 -17.04
CA ALA A 135 12.21 -2.20 -16.66
C ALA A 135 12.56 -3.69 -16.68
N SER A 136 13.30 -4.14 -17.69
CA SER A 136 13.71 -5.54 -17.89
C SER A 136 14.54 -6.07 -16.71
N GLY A 137 15.41 -5.23 -16.12
CA GLY A 137 16.21 -5.57 -14.95
C GLY A 137 15.43 -5.76 -13.64
N ARG A 138 14.11 -5.48 -13.61
CA ARG A 138 13.29 -5.48 -12.38
C ARG A 138 12.18 -6.53 -12.34
N HIS A 139 12.09 -7.42 -13.35
CA HIS A 139 11.05 -8.47 -13.48
C HIS A 139 9.62 -7.94 -13.31
N LEU A 140 9.34 -6.75 -13.87
CA LEU A 140 8.00 -6.18 -13.90
C LEU A 140 7.17 -6.89 -14.97
N SER A 141 5.88 -7.09 -14.72
CA SER A 141 4.97 -7.65 -15.73
C SER A 141 4.52 -6.61 -16.76
N THR A 142 4.76 -5.33 -16.47
CA THR A 142 4.34 -4.17 -17.26
C THR A 142 5.47 -3.72 -18.18
N ALA A 143 5.14 -3.40 -19.44
CA ALA A 143 6.08 -2.90 -20.44
C ALA A 143 5.81 -1.43 -20.75
N VAL A 144 6.88 -0.67 -21.01
CA VAL A 144 6.76 0.67 -21.58
C VAL A 144 6.11 0.58 -22.96
N GLY A 145 5.23 1.53 -23.27
CA GLY A 145 4.55 1.60 -24.57
C GLY A 145 3.37 0.64 -24.76
N ALA A 146 2.97 -0.11 -23.72
CA ALA A 146 1.90 -1.11 -23.82
C ALA A 146 0.54 -0.54 -24.26
N LEU A 147 0.23 0.73 -23.91
CA LEU A 147 -0.96 1.42 -24.41
C LEU A 147 -0.87 1.66 -25.93
N GLY A 148 0.24 2.24 -26.41
CA GLY A 148 0.47 2.49 -27.84
C GLY A 148 0.40 1.20 -28.66
N ASP A 149 1.11 0.15 -28.22
CA ASP A 149 1.09 -1.18 -28.87
C ASP A 149 -0.32 -1.75 -29.00
N ALA A 150 -1.16 -1.58 -27.98
CA ALA A 150 -2.53 -2.08 -27.99
C ALA A 150 -3.43 -1.27 -28.94
N LEU A 151 -3.27 0.06 -28.95
CA LEU A 151 -4.00 0.96 -29.84
C LEU A 151 -3.62 0.73 -31.31
N HIS A 152 -2.32 0.69 -31.62
CA HIS A 152 -1.84 0.46 -32.98
C HIS A 152 -2.26 -0.90 -33.54
N ARG A 153 -2.22 -1.95 -32.72
CA ARG A 153 -2.73 -3.28 -33.13
C ARG A 153 -4.23 -3.28 -33.41
N ALA A 154 -4.99 -2.40 -32.77
CA ALA A 154 -6.41 -2.21 -33.04
C ALA A 154 -6.69 -1.21 -34.19
N GLY A 155 -5.64 -0.70 -34.86
CA GLY A 155 -5.75 0.30 -35.93
C GLY A 155 -6.04 1.72 -35.44
N ALA A 156 -5.99 1.96 -34.12
CA ALA A 156 -6.10 3.29 -33.54
C ALA A 156 -4.74 3.99 -33.55
N ARG A 157 -4.77 5.31 -33.71
CA ARG A 157 -3.61 6.19 -33.78
C ARG A 157 -3.48 7.03 -32.52
N THR A 158 -2.23 7.36 -32.21
CA THR A 158 -1.82 8.10 -31.01
C THR A 158 -1.08 9.37 -31.40
N ALA A 159 -1.31 10.45 -30.66
CA ALA A 159 -0.58 11.69 -30.84
C ALA A 159 -0.25 12.38 -29.51
N VAL A 160 0.70 13.31 -29.56
CA VAL A 160 1.11 14.12 -28.40
C VAL A 160 1.26 15.59 -28.77
N VAL A 161 0.80 16.49 -27.90
CA VAL A 161 0.98 17.93 -28.06
C VAL A 161 1.53 18.52 -26.77
N GLY A 162 2.66 19.20 -26.86
CA GLY A 162 3.24 19.78 -25.66
C GLY A 162 4.71 20.10 -25.77
N ARG A 163 5.16 20.98 -24.88
CA ARG A 163 6.57 21.33 -24.79
C ARG A 163 6.89 21.70 -23.36
N ALA A 164 7.63 20.86 -22.64
CA ALA A 164 8.01 21.06 -21.24
C ALA A 164 9.49 21.44 -21.05
N ASP A 165 10.18 21.75 -22.14
CA ASP A 165 11.57 22.21 -22.15
C ASP A 165 11.71 23.48 -21.29
N LEU A 166 12.55 23.42 -20.25
CA LEU A 166 12.99 24.61 -19.50
C LEU A 166 14.17 25.28 -20.18
N ASP A 167 15.11 24.45 -20.65
CA ASP A 167 16.28 24.84 -21.42
C ASP A 167 16.17 24.16 -22.80
N PRO A 168 16.08 24.92 -23.91
CA PRO A 168 16.02 24.35 -25.25
C PRO A 168 17.18 23.43 -25.61
N SER A 169 18.35 23.58 -24.97
CA SER A 169 19.50 22.70 -25.17
C SER A 169 19.38 21.34 -24.47
N ARG A 170 18.43 21.22 -23.52
CA ARG A 170 18.15 20.03 -22.72
C ARG A 170 16.65 19.73 -22.75
N PRO A 171 16.11 19.30 -23.89
CA PRO A 171 14.69 19.07 -24.06
C PRO A 171 14.17 17.98 -23.10
N THR A 172 12.95 18.16 -22.60
CA THR A 172 12.27 17.21 -21.73
C THR A 172 10.78 17.25 -22.01
N ARG A 173 10.24 16.17 -22.57
CA ARG A 173 8.87 16.08 -23.10
C ARG A 173 8.22 14.76 -22.70
N PRO A 174 8.03 14.55 -21.39
CA PRO A 174 7.69 13.25 -20.85
C PRO A 174 6.28 12.77 -21.21
N ALA A 175 5.37 13.67 -21.60
CA ALA A 175 4.01 13.31 -21.99
C ALA A 175 3.94 12.31 -23.15
N ALA A 176 4.95 12.30 -24.03
CA ALA A 176 5.02 11.33 -25.14
C ALA A 176 5.07 9.87 -24.66
N LEU A 177 5.69 9.61 -23.50
CA LEU A 177 5.75 8.27 -22.89
C LEU A 177 4.37 7.71 -22.49
N ALA A 178 3.36 8.58 -22.34
CA ALA A 178 2.02 8.17 -21.96
C ALA A 178 1.33 7.35 -23.05
N VAL A 179 1.65 7.63 -24.32
CA VAL A 179 0.90 7.15 -25.49
C VAL A 179 1.79 6.54 -26.57
N THR A 180 3.12 6.56 -26.41
CA THR A 180 4.05 5.90 -27.35
C THR A 180 3.86 4.39 -27.35
N ASP A 181 4.26 3.75 -28.44
CA ASP A 181 4.39 2.29 -28.52
C ASP A 181 5.72 1.80 -27.94
N ALA A 182 5.92 0.47 -27.87
CA ALA A 182 7.14 -0.10 -27.30
C ALA A 182 8.41 0.19 -28.15
N SER A 183 8.23 0.58 -29.41
CA SER A 183 9.31 0.99 -30.31
C SER A 183 9.63 2.50 -30.23
N GLY A 184 8.89 3.26 -29.42
CA GLY A 184 9.08 4.70 -29.23
C GLY A 184 8.45 5.54 -30.32
N PHE A 185 7.52 4.98 -31.10
CA PHE A 185 6.84 5.65 -32.19
C PHE A 185 5.46 6.16 -31.78
N LEU A 186 5.01 7.21 -32.48
CA LEU A 186 3.73 7.90 -32.35
C LEU A 186 3.31 8.40 -33.74
N ASP A 187 2.05 8.18 -34.13
CA ASP A 187 1.55 8.50 -35.49
C ASP A 187 1.57 10.00 -35.80
N GLY A 188 1.39 10.84 -34.78
CA GLY A 188 1.30 12.27 -34.92
C GLY A 188 1.69 13.02 -33.66
N GLY A 189 1.70 14.33 -33.76
CA GLY A 189 1.97 15.19 -32.63
C GLY A 189 2.68 16.47 -33.02
N THR A 190 2.90 17.31 -32.02
CA THR A 190 3.64 18.56 -32.17
C THR A 190 4.39 18.81 -30.88
N LEU A 191 5.71 18.62 -30.90
CA LEU A 191 6.59 18.80 -29.75
C LEU A 191 7.62 19.92 -29.96
N ASP A 192 8.13 20.04 -31.18
CA ASP A 192 9.27 20.93 -31.50
C ASP A 192 8.86 22.32 -31.99
N ARG A 193 7.57 22.58 -32.18
CA ARG A 193 7.13 23.85 -32.76
C ARG A 193 7.38 25.04 -31.83
N PRO A 194 8.05 26.11 -32.32
CA PRO A 194 8.25 27.33 -31.55
C PRO A 194 6.94 27.96 -31.08
N ALA A 195 5.88 27.92 -31.89
CA ALA A 195 4.60 28.54 -31.59
C ALA A 195 3.84 27.94 -30.38
N LEU A 196 4.20 26.74 -29.91
CA LEU A 196 3.59 26.17 -28.70
C LEU A 196 3.93 26.96 -27.43
N VAL A 197 4.96 27.80 -27.50
CA VAL A 197 5.38 28.68 -26.42
C VAL A 197 5.51 30.11 -26.95
N ARG A 198 5.32 31.08 -26.05
CA ARG A 198 5.51 32.50 -26.33
C ARG A 198 6.54 33.09 -25.36
N PRO A 199 7.32 34.11 -25.76
CA PRO A 199 8.23 34.81 -24.87
C PRO A 199 7.51 35.37 -23.64
N ASP A 200 8.06 35.11 -22.46
CA ASP A 200 7.57 35.62 -21.18
C ASP A 200 8.74 35.66 -20.17
N PRO A 201 9.45 36.79 -20.04
CA PRO A 201 10.62 36.91 -19.17
C PRO A 201 10.35 36.65 -17.68
N ALA A 202 9.10 36.80 -17.23
CA ALA A 202 8.71 36.52 -15.85
C ALA A 202 8.55 35.01 -15.58
N SER A 203 8.31 34.23 -16.64
CA SER A 203 8.14 32.79 -16.56
C SER A 203 9.47 32.03 -16.57
N PRO A 204 9.53 30.85 -15.92
CA PRO A 204 10.67 29.96 -15.98
C PRO A 204 11.12 29.65 -17.41
N GLY A 205 12.41 29.81 -17.71
CA GLY A 205 12.95 29.62 -19.05
C GLY A 205 12.65 30.76 -20.02
N GLY A 206 12.09 31.88 -19.54
CA GLY A 206 11.77 33.05 -20.36
C GLY A 206 10.61 32.83 -21.33
N VAL A 207 9.82 31.76 -21.13
CA VAL A 207 8.72 31.36 -22.00
C VAL A 207 7.53 30.86 -21.20
N ALA A 208 6.33 31.04 -21.76
CA ALA A 208 5.09 30.47 -21.27
C ALA A 208 4.38 29.71 -22.40
N ALA A 209 3.58 28.70 -22.06
CA ALA A 209 2.78 28.01 -23.06
C ALA A 209 1.78 28.96 -23.75
N ASP A 210 1.68 28.83 -25.08
CA ASP A 210 0.58 29.45 -25.82
C ASP A 210 -0.62 28.51 -25.80
N GLY A 211 -1.56 28.76 -24.87
CA GLY A 211 -2.74 27.91 -24.71
C GLY A 211 -3.63 27.84 -25.95
N GLY A 212 -3.66 28.88 -26.79
CA GLY A 212 -4.44 28.89 -28.01
C GLY A 212 -3.84 27.93 -29.05
N GLU A 213 -2.53 28.03 -29.26
CA GLU A 213 -1.82 27.13 -30.17
C GLU A 213 -1.86 25.67 -29.68
N VAL A 214 -1.68 25.43 -28.38
CA VAL A 214 -1.78 24.08 -27.80
C VAL A 214 -3.17 23.47 -28.04
N VAL A 215 -4.25 24.24 -27.87
CA VAL A 215 -5.62 23.78 -28.18
C VAL A 215 -5.77 23.49 -29.66
N ALA A 216 -5.34 24.40 -30.53
CA ALA A 216 -5.44 24.22 -31.99
C ALA A 216 -4.74 22.92 -32.43
N ARG A 217 -3.50 22.70 -31.98
CA ARG A 217 -2.75 21.47 -32.32
C ARG A 217 -3.35 20.21 -31.71
N ALA A 218 -3.95 20.30 -30.53
CA ALA A 218 -4.67 19.17 -29.95
C ALA A 218 -5.90 18.79 -30.79
N LEU A 219 -6.62 19.77 -31.34
CA LEU A 219 -7.75 19.55 -32.24
C LEU A 219 -7.30 18.99 -33.59
N ASP A 220 -6.26 19.56 -34.21
CA ASP A 220 -5.64 19.03 -35.45
C ASP A 220 -5.25 17.55 -35.26
N ALA A 221 -4.64 17.21 -34.13
CA ALA A 221 -4.24 15.84 -33.81
C ALA A 221 -5.45 14.90 -33.68
N LEU A 222 -6.60 15.36 -33.16
CA LEU A 222 -7.82 14.56 -33.01
C LEU A 222 -8.52 14.23 -34.33
N GLU A 223 -8.20 14.94 -35.43
CA GLU A 223 -8.69 14.60 -36.76
C GLU A 223 -8.17 13.23 -37.21
N THR A 224 -6.96 12.88 -36.81
CA THR A 224 -6.27 11.67 -37.25
C THR A 224 -6.01 10.66 -36.14
N ALA A 225 -5.96 11.09 -34.87
CA ALA A 225 -5.68 10.24 -33.72
C ALA A 225 -6.90 10.04 -32.80
N GLN A 226 -7.06 8.83 -32.29
CA GLN A 226 -8.09 8.49 -31.31
C GLN A 226 -7.64 8.84 -29.89
N VAL A 227 -6.34 8.91 -29.63
CA VAL A 227 -5.81 9.25 -28.30
C VAL A 227 -4.74 10.34 -28.43
N VAL A 228 -4.98 11.48 -27.78
CA VAL A 228 -4.05 12.61 -27.78
C VAL A 228 -3.61 12.93 -26.35
N ALA A 229 -2.32 12.81 -26.07
CA ALA A 229 -1.73 13.28 -24.82
C ALA A 229 -1.37 14.77 -24.94
N VAL A 230 -1.76 15.58 -23.96
CA VAL A 230 -1.50 17.03 -23.95
C VAL A 230 -0.79 17.41 -22.67
N ASP A 231 0.34 18.11 -22.77
CA ASP A 231 1.03 18.74 -21.63
C ASP A 231 1.72 20.03 -22.06
N ALA A 232 1.20 21.17 -21.60
CA ALA A 232 1.74 22.48 -21.93
C ALA A 232 3.11 22.78 -21.30
N GLY A 233 3.51 22.03 -20.26
CA GLY A 233 4.84 22.09 -19.66
C GLY A 233 5.13 23.25 -18.70
N ASP A 234 4.22 24.22 -18.55
CA ASP A 234 4.41 25.37 -17.64
C ASP A 234 4.67 24.94 -16.19
N LEU A 235 3.98 23.90 -15.73
CA LEU A 235 4.09 23.38 -14.36
C LEU A 235 5.42 22.61 -14.15
N ASP A 236 5.86 21.84 -15.15
CA ASP A 236 7.16 21.16 -15.11
C ASP A 236 8.31 22.17 -15.16
N ARG A 237 8.25 23.17 -16.06
CA ARG A 237 9.22 24.28 -16.11
C ARG A 237 9.33 24.98 -14.76
N GLN A 238 8.18 25.31 -14.15
CA GLN A 238 8.13 25.95 -12.84
C GLN A 238 8.73 25.06 -11.75
N ALA A 239 8.39 23.78 -11.70
CA ALA A 239 8.93 22.87 -10.70
C ALA A 239 10.45 22.71 -10.84
N GLN A 240 10.97 22.61 -12.07
CA GLN A 240 12.40 22.51 -12.34
C GLN A 240 13.16 23.78 -11.91
N ALA A 241 12.65 24.97 -12.27
CA ALA A 241 13.28 26.25 -11.92
C ALA A 241 13.14 26.62 -10.44
N SER A 242 12.16 26.05 -9.73
CA SER A 242 11.87 26.42 -8.33
C SER A 242 13.07 26.23 -7.39
N ALA A 243 13.96 25.27 -7.68
CA ALA A 243 15.13 25.00 -6.86
C ALA A 243 16.19 26.12 -6.91
N SER A 244 16.21 26.91 -7.98
CA SER A 244 17.16 28.01 -8.21
C SER A 244 16.50 29.39 -8.17
N THR A 245 15.24 29.47 -7.74
CA THR A 245 14.46 30.72 -7.72
C THR A 245 14.15 31.12 -6.28
N ALA A 246 14.26 32.41 -5.96
CA ALA A 246 13.92 32.92 -4.64
C ALA A 246 12.45 32.60 -4.28
N PRO A 247 12.11 32.41 -2.98
CA PRO A 247 10.79 31.91 -2.58
C PRO A 247 9.60 32.74 -3.07
N SER A 248 9.68 34.07 -3.03
CA SER A 248 8.58 34.95 -3.44
C SER A 248 8.30 34.87 -4.95
N PRO A 249 9.31 35.08 -5.84
CA PRO A 249 9.12 34.85 -7.28
C PRO A 249 8.68 33.42 -7.63
N ALA A 250 9.20 32.39 -6.96
CA ALA A 250 8.80 31.00 -7.21
C ALA A 250 7.31 30.75 -6.92
N LEU A 251 6.76 31.39 -5.87
CA LEU A 251 5.33 31.33 -5.55
C LEU A 251 4.48 32.07 -6.59
N ALA A 252 4.93 33.23 -7.08
CA ALA A 252 4.24 33.97 -8.13
C ALA A 252 4.20 33.17 -9.44
N GLN A 253 5.35 32.66 -9.89
CA GLN A 253 5.46 31.81 -11.08
C GLN A 253 4.59 30.55 -10.97
N ARG A 254 4.51 29.94 -9.77
CA ARG A 254 3.60 28.80 -9.54
C ARG A 254 2.13 29.18 -9.73
N ARG A 255 1.68 30.30 -9.18
CA ARG A 255 0.29 30.76 -9.33
C ARG A 255 -0.05 31.03 -10.79
N GLU A 256 0.86 31.64 -11.53
CA GLU A 256 0.67 31.89 -12.96
C GLU A 256 0.64 30.62 -13.79
N ALA A 257 1.56 29.68 -13.55
CA ALA A 257 1.59 28.38 -14.23
C ALA A 257 0.30 27.57 -13.97
N LEU A 258 -0.21 27.58 -12.73
CA LEU A 258 -1.50 26.98 -12.39
C LEU A 258 -2.65 27.66 -13.15
N GLY A 259 -2.69 29.00 -13.15
CA GLY A 259 -3.74 29.76 -13.83
C GLY A 259 -3.72 29.63 -15.36
N ARG A 260 -2.55 29.46 -15.98
CA ARG A 260 -2.44 29.16 -17.43
C ARG A 260 -2.89 27.74 -17.75
N SER A 261 -2.45 26.77 -16.95
CA SER A 261 -2.83 25.36 -17.12
C SER A 261 -4.34 25.14 -16.91
N ASP A 262 -4.95 25.83 -15.94
CA ASP A 262 -6.40 25.76 -15.74
C ASP A 262 -7.20 26.42 -16.88
N ARG A 263 -6.71 27.52 -17.45
CA ARG A 263 -7.32 28.12 -18.64
C ARG A 263 -7.27 27.16 -19.84
N LEU A 264 -6.19 26.41 -19.99
CA LEU A 264 -6.08 25.35 -21.00
C LEU A 264 -7.12 24.23 -20.77
N VAL A 265 -7.32 23.79 -19.51
CA VAL A 265 -8.40 22.84 -19.16
C VAL A 265 -9.76 23.37 -19.64
N GLY A 266 -10.08 24.62 -19.31
CA GLY A 266 -11.35 25.24 -19.69
C GLY A 266 -11.51 25.41 -21.21
N ALA A 267 -10.43 25.73 -21.92
CA ALA A 267 -10.44 25.87 -23.37
C ALA A 267 -10.68 24.53 -24.08
N LEU A 268 -9.95 23.47 -23.69
CA LEU A 268 -10.17 22.12 -24.21
C LEU A 268 -11.58 21.62 -23.89
N ALA A 269 -12.05 21.77 -22.65
CA ALA A 269 -13.39 21.33 -22.26
C ALA A 269 -14.53 21.95 -23.11
N ARG A 270 -14.32 23.15 -23.68
CA ARG A 270 -15.29 23.81 -24.57
C ARG A 270 -15.11 23.46 -26.04
N ALA A 271 -13.87 23.21 -26.48
CA ALA A 271 -13.53 23.04 -27.89
C ALA A 271 -13.58 21.58 -28.37
N LEU A 272 -13.52 20.62 -27.44
CA LEU A 272 -13.49 19.20 -27.80
C LEU A 272 -14.81 18.73 -28.44
N PRO A 273 -14.74 17.84 -29.44
CA PRO A 273 -15.94 17.23 -30.03
C PRO A 273 -16.78 16.46 -29.00
N ALA A 274 -18.10 16.38 -29.22
CA ALA A 274 -19.04 15.73 -28.30
C ALA A 274 -18.79 14.23 -28.08
N ASP A 275 -18.06 13.57 -28.99
CA ASP A 275 -17.68 12.16 -28.90
C ASP A 275 -16.31 11.92 -28.24
N THR A 276 -15.70 12.97 -27.68
CA THR A 276 -14.36 12.96 -27.10
C THR A 276 -14.41 13.09 -25.58
N ALA A 277 -13.73 12.19 -24.86
CA ALA A 277 -13.56 12.27 -23.42
C ALA A 277 -12.29 13.06 -23.06
N LEU A 278 -12.41 13.99 -22.11
CA LEU A 278 -11.31 14.73 -21.51
C LEU A 278 -10.94 14.12 -20.16
N VAL A 279 -9.69 13.65 -20.06
CA VAL A 279 -9.10 13.07 -18.85
C VAL A 279 -8.04 14.04 -18.34
N VAL A 280 -8.34 14.80 -17.30
CA VAL A 280 -7.41 15.74 -16.66
C VAL A 280 -6.69 15.03 -15.50
N VAL A 281 -5.38 14.89 -15.63
CA VAL A 281 -4.57 14.02 -14.77
C VAL A 281 -3.45 14.81 -14.12
N ALA A 282 -3.48 14.94 -12.78
CA ALA A 282 -2.31 15.40 -12.05
C ALA A 282 -1.31 14.24 -11.88
N VAL A 283 -0.47 14.02 -12.89
CA VAL A 283 0.41 12.83 -13.01
C VAL A 283 1.47 12.72 -11.92
N THR A 284 1.87 13.83 -11.32
CA THR A 284 2.87 13.88 -10.24
C THR A 284 2.42 14.88 -9.17
N PRO A 285 2.70 14.64 -7.88
CA PRO A 285 2.26 15.54 -6.82
C PRO A 285 3.13 16.81 -6.73
N PRO A 286 2.65 17.85 -6.03
CA PRO A 286 3.49 18.99 -5.70
C PRO A 286 4.61 18.58 -4.72
N GLY A 287 5.85 18.95 -5.05
CA GLY A 287 7.02 18.71 -4.22
C GLY A 287 7.63 17.31 -4.36
N ARG A 288 8.40 16.90 -3.34
CA ARG A 288 9.21 15.66 -3.37
C ARG A 288 8.60 14.47 -2.63
N GLU A 289 7.47 14.69 -1.94
CA GLU A 289 6.76 13.68 -1.17
C GLU A 289 5.67 13.03 -2.02
N TRP A 290 5.40 11.74 -1.78
CA TRP A 290 4.25 11.08 -2.39
C TRP A 290 2.96 11.65 -1.84
N ARG A 291 2.03 11.99 -2.73
CA ARG A 291 0.70 12.47 -2.38
C ARG A 291 -0.35 11.80 -3.25
N LEU A 292 -1.61 11.84 -2.82
CA LEU A 292 -2.70 11.60 -3.74
C LEU A 292 -2.96 12.88 -4.53
N THR A 293 -3.16 12.74 -5.83
CA THR A 293 -3.39 13.86 -6.75
C THR A 293 -4.80 13.77 -7.33
N PRO A 294 -5.39 14.89 -7.78
CA PRO A 294 -6.71 14.83 -8.40
C PRO A 294 -6.66 14.22 -9.81
N VAL A 295 -7.71 13.48 -10.16
CA VAL A 295 -8.03 13.12 -11.55
C VAL A 295 -9.49 13.44 -11.82
N VAL A 296 -9.76 14.09 -12.94
CA VAL A 296 -11.10 14.48 -13.38
C VAL A 296 -11.33 13.93 -14.78
N VAL A 297 -12.47 13.27 -14.99
CA VAL A 297 -12.89 12.77 -16.30
C VAL A 297 -14.22 13.40 -16.65
N ALA A 298 -14.34 13.93 -17.86
CA ALA A 298 -15.58 14.48 -18.40
C ALA A 298 -15.71 14.12 -19.88
N GLY A 299 -16.94 14.15 -20.40
CA GLY A 299 -17.22 13.81 -21.81
C GLY A 299 -18.43 12.89 -21.95
N PRO A 300 -18.61 12.25 -23.12
CA PRO A 300 -19.80 11.47 -23.44
C PRO A 300 -19.99 10.31 -22.46
N GLY A 301 -21.21 10.16 -21.95
CA GLY A 301 -21.58 9.06 -21.06
C GLY A 301 -20.92 9.11 -19.66
N VAL A 302 -20.14 10.14 -19.33
CA VAL A 302 -19.52 10.30 -18.01
C VAL A 302 -20.47 11.02 -17.07
N PRO A 303 -21.09 10.35 -16.08
CA PRO A 303 -21.99 11.00 -15.15
C PRO A 303 -21.21 11.86 -14.15
N HIS A 304 -21.85 12.91 -13.63
CA HIS A 304 -21.36 13.59 -12.43
C HIS A 304 -21.27 12.63 -11.25
N GLY A 305 -20.08 12.47 -10.68
CA GLY A 305 -19.88 11.49 -9.63
C GLY A 305 -18.43 11.22 -9.24
N GLU A 306 -18.21 10.07 -8.59
CA GLU A 306 -16.86 9.68 -8.18
C GLU A 306 -16.33 8.52 -9.00
N LEU A 307 -15.03 8.59 -9.32
CA LEU A 307 -14.33 7.50 -10.01
C LEU A 307 -13.92 6.42 -9.01
N GLY A 308 -13.93 5.17 -9.47
CA GLY A 308 -13.40 4.01 -8.77
C GLY A 308 -12.76 3.03 -9.74
N SER A 309 -11.97 2.10 -9.21
CA SER A 309 -11.38 0.99 -9.97
C SER A 309 -11.34 -0.27 -9.11
N THR A 310 -11.41 -1.43 -9.74
CA THR A 310 -11.18 -2.72 -9.09
C THR A 310 -9.75 -2.85 -8.57
N THR A 311 -8.79 -2.03 -9.03
CA THR A 311 -7.43 -1.99 -8.48
C THR A 311 -7.42 -1.58 -7.00
N THR A 312 -8.24 -0.61 -6.62
CA THR A 312 -8.25 -0.07 -5.25
C THR A 312 -9.38 -0.64 -4.40
N HIS A 313 -10.45 -1.13 -5.03
CA HIS A 313 -11.72 -1.50 -4.39
C HIS A 313 -12.29 -0.39 -3.48
N ARG A 314 -11.97 0.88 -3.79
CA ARG A 314 -12.38 2.03 -2.99
C ARG A 314 -12.98 3.12 -3.87
N ARG A 315 -14.12 3.64 -3.40
CA ARG A 315 -14.78 4.78 -4.02
C ARG A 315 -13.95 6.05 -3.84
N GLY A 316 -13.77 6.79 -4.94
CA GLY A 316 -13.01 8.04 -4.96
C GLY A 316 -11.51 7.84 -4.83
N LEU A 317 -11.01 6.61 -4.97
CA LEU A 317 -9.58 6.31 -4.97
C LEU A 317 -9.24 5.45 -6.18
N VAL A 318 -8.30 5.89 -6.99
CA VAL A 318 -7.83 5.18 -8.19
C VAL A 318 -6.30 5.21 -8.24
N THR A 319 -5.70 4.56 -9.22
CA THR A 319 -4.25 4.56 -9.44
C THR A 319 -3.91 5.12 -10.82
N LEU A 320 -2.70 5.66 -10.96
CA LEU A 320 -2.19 6.14 -12.25
C LEU A 320 -2.21 5.04 -13.33
N GLY A 321 -1.96 3.79 -12.94
CA GLY A 321 -1.99 2.64 -13.84
C GLY A 321 -3.38 2.24 -14.33
N ASP A 322 -4.46 2.78 -13.74
CA ASP A 322 -5.84 2.54 -14.19
C ASP A 322 -6.19 3.31 -15.47
N LEU A 323 -5.41 4.34 -15.83
CA LEU A 323 -5.72 5.24 -16.95
C LEU A 323 -5.57 4.59 -18.33
N ALA A 324 -4.48 3.86 -18.59
CA ALA A 324 -4.31 3.17 -19.87
C ALA A 324 -5.41 2.10 -20.12
N PRO A 325 -5.74 1.21 -19.17
CA PRO A 325 -6.89 0.31 -19.31
C PRO A 325 -8.22 1.04 -19.51
N THR A 326 -8.37 2.25 -18.98
CA THR A 326 -9.58 3.06 -19.18
C THR A 326 -9.72 3.52 -20.62
N VAL A 327 -8.64 4.02 -21.21
CA VAL A 327 -8.63 4.44 -22.63
C VAL A 327 -8.91 3.24 -23.53
N LEU A 328 -8.25 2.10 -23.28
CA LEU A 328 -8.47 0.87 -24.05
C LEU A 328 -9.92 0.38 -23.94
N ALA A 329 -10.47 0.30 -22.73
CA ALA A 329 -11.84 -0.13 -22.52
C ALA A 329 -12.85 0.80 -23.20
N GLY A 330 -12.60 2.12 -23.15
CA GLY A 330 -13.47 3.11 -23.78
C GLY A 330 -13.48 3.04 -25.30
N LEU A 331 -12.36 2.62 -25.91
CA LEU A 331 -12.22 2.35 -27.34
C LEU A 331 -12.53 0.88 -27.72
N HIS A 332 -13.02 0.08 -26.78
CA HIS A 332 -13.33 -1.34 -26.97
C HIS A 332 -12.11 -2.21 -27.40
N VAL A 333 -10.91 -1.83 -26.96
CA VAL A 333 -9.66 -2.57 -27.15
C VAL A 333 -9.36 -3.40 -25.90
N ALA A 334 -8.97 -4.67 -26.09
CA ALA A 334 -8.61 -5.54 -24.98
C ALA A 334 -7.27 -5.12 -24.32
N PRO A 335 -7.19 -4.99 -22.98
CA PRO A 335 -5.95 -4.65 -22.32
C PRO A 335 -4.92 -5.78 -22.42
N PRO A 336 -3.62 -5.48 -22.67
CA PRO A 336 -2.56 -6.46 -22.61
C PRO A 336 -2.45 -7.12 -21.24
N ALA A 337 -2.10 -8.42 -21.20
CA ALA A 337 -2.00 -9.20 -19.95
C ALA A 337 -1.00 -8.63 -18.93
N GLY A 338 0.01 -7.88 -19.39
CA GLY A 338 1.01 -7.23 -18.56
C GLY A 338 0.49 -6.05 -17.73
N MET A 339 -0.62 -5.42 -18.14
CA MET A 339 -1.22 -4.29 -17.42
C MET A 339 -1.80 -4.74 -16.07
N THR A 340 -1.51 -3.96 -15.04
CA THR A 340 -1.91 -4.28 -13.65
C THR A 340 -3.09 -3.43 -13.16
N GLY A 341 -3.27 -2.25 -13.75
CA GLY A 341 -4.45 -1.41 -13.51
C GLY A 341 -5.71 -1.96 -14.19
N HIS A 342 -6.84 -1.37 -13.84
CA HIS A 342 -8.15 -1.75 -14.36
C HIS A 342 -8.94 -0.51 -14.78
N PRO A 343 -9.86 -0.63 -15.76
CA PRO A 343 -10.62 0.50 -16.25
C PRO A 343 -11.37 1.23 -15.14
N LEU A 344 -11.31 2.55 -15.18
CA LEU A 344 -12.06 3.44 -14.31
C LEU A 344 -13.55 3.29 -14.57
N ARG A 345 -14.32 3.41 -13.50
CA ARG A 345 -15.78 3.45 -13.54
C ARG A 345 -16.28 4.65 -12.77
N ALA A 346 -17.27 5.33 -13.34
CA ALA A 346 -17.91 6.47 -12.72
C ALA A 346 -19.16 6.00 -11.99
N ARG A 347 -19.31 6.42 -10.74
CA ARG A 347 -20.54 6.20 -9.98
C ARG A 347 -21.28 7.53 -9.82
N PRO A 348 -22.50 7.66 -10.38
CA PRO A 348 -23.30 8.86 -10.24
C PRO A 348 -23.55 9.22 -8.77
N GLY A 349 -23.43 10.50 -8.43
CA GLY A 349 -23.77 10.98 -7.09
C GLY A 349 -23.03 12.25 -6.68
N PRO A 350 -23.26 12.75 -5.45
CA PRO A 350 -22.56 13.92 -4.95
C PRO A 350 -21.06 13.64 -4.80
N VAL A 351 -20.27 14.63 -5.21
CA VAL A 351 -18.82 14.64 -5.11
C VAL A 351 -18.41 15.50 -3.92
N ASP A 352 -17.60 14.94 -3.03
CA ASP A 352 -16.97 15.69 -1.93
C ASP A 352 -15.45 15.75 -2.12
N VAL A 353 -14.97 16.80 -2.79
CA VAL A 353 -13.54 17.07 -2.98
C VAL A 353 -12.83 17.28 -1.63
N GLY A 354 -13.54 17.80 -0.62
CA GLY A 354 -13.02 17.96 0.73
C GLY A 354 -12.67 16.63 1.40
N ARG A 355 -13.50 15.60 1.19
CA ARG A 355 -13.25 14.22 1.62
C ARG A 355 -12.08 13.59 0.87
N LEU A 356 -11.99 13.76 -0.44
CA LEU A 356 -10.85 13.28 -1.25
C LEU A 356 -9.53 13.92 -0.79
N ALA A 357 -9.54 15.24 -0.59
CA ALA A 357 -8.42 15.97 -0.01
C ALA A 357 -8.12 15.52 1.43
N GLY A 358 -9.14 15.10 2.19
CA GLY A 358 -9.00 14.53 3.53
C GLY A 358 -8.25 13.20 3.53
N MET A 359 -8.48 12.35 2.53
CA MET A 359 -7.72 11.10 2.34
C MET A 359 -6.23 11.39 2.13
N ASP A 360 -5.90 12.37 1.28
CA ASP A 360 -4.51 12.78 1.06
C ASP A 360 -3.85 13.32 2.34
N ARG A 361 -4.52 14.26 3.03
CA ARG A 361 -4.00 14.83 4.29
C ARG A 361 -3.76 13.76 5.35
N GLN A 362 -4.65 12.79 5.44
CA GLN A 362 -4.53 11.70 6.40
C GLN A 362 -3.36 10.76 6.08
N ALA A 363 -3.18 10.41 4.81
CA ALA A 363 -2.04 9.62 4.38
C ALA A 363 -0.73 10.39 4.61
N ALA A 364 -0.67 11.68 4.25
CA ALA A 364 0.50 12.54 4.48
C ALA A 364 0.85 12.62 5.97
N TYR A 365 -0.17 12.77 6.81
CA TYR A 365 0.00 12.84 8.25
C TYR A 365 0.60 11.53 8.80
N ARG A 366 0.07 10.36 8.40
CA ARG A 366 0.64 9.06 8.75
C ARG A 366 2.09 8.96 8.33
N GLU A 367 2.43 9.31 7.09
CA GLU A 367 3.82 9.19 6.59
C GLU A 367 4.81 10.00 7.44
N ARG A 368 4.43 11.21 7.87
CA ARG A 368 5.27 12.05 8.74
C ARG A 368 5.54 11.42 10.11
N VAL A 369 4.53 10.79 10.71
CA VAL A 369 4.65 10.25 12.09
C VAL A 369 5.09 8.79 12.13
N TYR A 370 4.86 8.01 11.06
CA TYR A 370 5.07 6.56 11.03
C TYR A 370 6.50 6.17 11.40
N PHE A 371 7.49 6.74 10.71
CA PHE A 371 8.89 6.37 10.92
C PHE A 371 9.39 6.76 12.32
N PRO A 372 9.24 8.02 12.78
CA PRO A 372 9.65 8.40 14.13
C PRO A 372 8.96 7.56 15.23
N VAL A 373 7.63 7.40 15.16
CA VAL A 373 6.87 6.64 16.16
C VAL A 373 7.32 5.19 16.20
N THR A 374 7.52 4.57 15.03
CA THR A 374 7.92 3.16 14.94
C THR A 374 9.34 2.95 15.46
N VAL A 375 10.28 3.84 15.12
CA VAL A 375 11.67 3.77 15.63
C VAL A 375 11.70 3.96 17.15
N VAL A 376 11.02 4.98 17.67
CA VAL A 376 10.95 5.22 19.12
C VAL A 376 10.30 4.03 19.83
N PHE A 377 9.18 3.54 19.32
CA PHE A 377 8.47 2.38 19.88
C PHE A 377 9.37 1.15 19.94
N ILE A 378 10.00 0.76 18.81
CA ILE A 378 10.90 -0.40 18.75
C ILE A 378 12.09 -0.23 19.71
N THR A 379 12.65 0.98 19.79
CA THR A 379 13.79 1.27 20.67
C THR A 379 13.39 1.12 22.14
N LEU A 380 12.30 1.77 22.57
CA LEU A 380 11.81 1.69 23.94
C LEU A 380 11.41 0.27 24.33
N GLN A 381 10.71 -0.44 23.45
CA GLN A 381 10.36 -1.85 23.63
C GLN A 381 11.61 -2.72 23.81
N SER A 382 12.62 -2.54 22.94
CA SER A 382 13.86 -3.33 22.97
C SER A 382 14.66 -3.07 24.24
N LEU A 383 14.78 -1.80 24.65
CA LEU A 383 15.43 -1.41 25.90
C LEU A 383 14.72 -2.00 27.12
N LEU A 384 13.38 -1.94 27.16
CA LEU A 384 12.58 -2.55 28.22
C LEU A 384 12.86 -4.06 28.31
N PHE A 385 12.78 -4.77 27.18
CA PHE A 385 12.99 -6.23 27.17
C PHE A 385 14.42 -6.60 27.55
N MET A 386 15.42 -5.83 27.09
CA MET A 386 16.82 -6.03 27.46
C MET A 386 17.03 -5.79 28.95
N ALA A 387 16.47 -4.71 29.51
CA ALA A 387 16.56 -4.40 30.92
C ALA A 387 15.91 -5.49 31.80
N VAL A 388 14.72 -5.97 31.42
CA VAL A 388 14.05 -7.07 32.13
C VAL A 388 14.84 -8.38 32.00
N ALA A 389 15.35 -8.71 30.82
CA ALA A 389 16.17 -9.90 30.62
C ALA A 389 17.44 -9.85 31.48
N LEU A 390 18.12 -8.70 31.53
CA LEU A 390 19.30 -8.48 32.37
C LEU A 390 18.97 -8.59 33.86
N ALA A 391 17.88 -7.95 34.30
CA ALA A 391 17.41 -8.02 35.68
C ALA A 391 16.99 -9.45 36.08
N TRP A 392 16.46 -10.23 35.14
CA TRP A 392 16.16 -11.65 35.34
C TRP A 392 17.43 -12.50 35.45
N LEU A 393 18.40 -12.30 34.54
CA LEU A 393 19.67 -13.02 34.52
C LEU A 393 20.52 -12.73 35.77
N ARG A 394 20.52 -11.48 36.25
CA ARG A 394 21.20 -11.07 37.49
C ARG A 394 20.41 -11.36 38.77
N GLY A 395 19.23 -11.98 38.65
CA GLY A 395 18.40 -12.36 39.79
C GLY A 395 17.74 -11.17 40.53
N TRP A 396 17.84 -9.95 40.02
CA TRP A 396 17.27 -8.75 40.64
C TRP A 396 15.75 -8.86 40.79
N LEU A 397 15.06 -9.41 39.79
CA LEU A 397 13.60 -9.61 39.85
C LEU A 397 13.14 -10.63 40.90
N ARG A 398 14.06 -11.49 41.38
CA ARG A 398 13.80 -12.52 42.40
C ARG A 398 14.01 -12.01 43.82
N ARG A 399 14.57 -10.81 43.99
CA ARG A 399 14.73 -10.20 45.32
C ARG A 399 13.36 -9.87 45.90
N PRO A 400 13.15 -10.04 47.22
CA PRO A 400 11.89 -9.70 47.87
C PRO A 400 11.50 -8.23 47.61
N ASP A 401 12.46 -7.32 47.74
CA ASP A 401 12.28 -5.86 47.62
C ASP A 401 12.14 -5.36 46.17
N ALA A 402 12.21 -6.24 45.16
CA ALA A 402 12.07 -5.85 43.76
C ALA A 402 10.60 -5.62 43.32
N ALA A 403 9.67 -5.42 44.25
CA ALA A 403 8.27 -5.11 43.98
C ALA A 403 8.06 -3.90 43.03
N PRO A 404 8.71 -2.73 43.23
CA PRO A 404 8.58 -1.60 42.30
C PRO A 404 9.14 -1.93 40.91
N LEU A 405 10.25 -2.67 40.83
CA LEU A 405 10.84 -3.09 39.56
C LEU A 405 9.90 -4.04 38.79
N ARG A 406 9.30 -5.02 39.48
CA ARG A 406 8.29 -5.91 38.89
C ARG A 406 7.04 -5.15 38.44
N CYS A 407 6.61 -4.15 39.21
CA CYS A 407 5.49 -3.29 38.85
C CYS A 407 5.79 -2.48 37.57
N ALA A 408 6.93 -1.81 37.52
CA ALA A 408 7.38 -1.06 36.34
C ALA A 408 7.51 -1.96 35.10
N ALA A 409 8.11 -3.14 35.23
CA ALA A 409 8.21 -4.11 34.14
C ALA A 409 6.84 -4.59 33.64
N ARG A 410 5.89 -4.84 34.57
CA ARG A 410 4.51 -5.22 34.25
C ARG A 410 3.77 -4.10 33.51
N VAL A 411 3.86 -2.87 33.99
CA VAL A 411 3.23 -1.71 33.33
C VAL A 411 3.81 -1.51 31.93
N GLY A 412 5.14 -1.52 31.80
CA GLY A 412 5.80 -1.40 30.50
C GLY A 412 5.42 -2.51 29.52
N ALA A 413 5.35 -3.77 29.98
CA ALA A 413 4.92 -4.89 29.15
C ALA A 413 3.47 -4.74 28.65
N VAL A 414 2.56 -4.31 29.53
CA VAL A 414 1.16 -4.09 29.15
C VAL A 414 1.01 -2.90 28.22
N ALA A 415 1.78 -1.82 28.40
CA ALA A 415 1.83 -0.69 27.46
C ALA A 415 2.30 -1.13 26.07
N VAL A 416 3.41 -1.88 25.98
CA VAL A 416 3.87 -2.44 24.69
C VAL A 416 2.80 -3.31 24.01
N ALA A 417 2.07 -4.13 24.78
CA ALA A 417 0.98 -4.94 24.25
C ALA A 417 -0.27 -4.12 23.87
N ALA A 418 -0.50 -2.96 24.49
CA ALA A 418 -1.60 -2.07 24.16
C ALA A 418 -1.34 -1.30 22.87
N PHE A 419 -0.07 -1.08 22.50
CA PHE A 419 0.30 -0.22 21.39
C PHE A 419 -0.37 -0.57 20.06
N PRO A 420 -0.39 -1.84 19.59
CA PRO A 420 -1.08 -2.14 18.34
C PRO A 420 -2.57 -1.79 18.37
N LEU A 421 -3.26 -2.04 19.49
CA LEU A 421 -4.67 -1.65 19.68
C LEU A 421 -4.81 -0.12 19.63
N ALA A 422 -3.92 0.60 20.32
CA ALA A 422 -3.88 2.05 20.34
C ALA A 422 -3.70 2.64 18.94
N THR A 423 -2.86 2.05 18.08
CA THR A 423 -2.65 2.55 16.71
C THR A 423 -3.90 2.46 15.81
N TYR A 424 -4.74 1.45 15.99
CA TYR A 424 -6.01 1.34 15.26
C TYR A 424 -7.10 2.24 15.88
N ALA A 425 -7.17 2.30 17.21
CA ALA A 425 -8.09 3.19 17.92
C ALA A 425 -7.80 4.66 17.62
N TRP A 426 -6.53 5.05 17.59
CA TRP A 426 -6.07 6.38 17.21
C TRP A 426 -6.54 6.78 15.82
N ARG A 427 -6.52 5.84 14.87
CA ARG A 427 -7.03 6.07 13.52
C ARG A 427 -8.55 6.27 13.48
N ALA A 428 -9.31 5.71 14.43
CA ALA A 428 -10.75 5.92 14.51
C ALA A 428 -11.12 7.36 14.91
N LEU A 429 -10.19 8.10 15.53
CA LEU A 429 -10.44 9.47 15.98
C LEU A 429 -10.36 10.48 14.82
N PRO A 430 -11.39 11.32 14.62
CA PRO A 430 -11.38 12.36 13.61
C PRO A 430 -10.42 13.49 13.98
N GLY A 431 -10.01 14.29 12.98
CA GLY A 431 -9.30 15.56 13.22
C GLY A 431 -7.81 15.45 13.59
N MET A 432 -7.24 14.24 13.69
CA MET A 432 -5.82 14.04 14.03
C MET A 432 -4.82 14.89 13.22
N PRO A 433 -4.98 15.07 11.88
CA PRO A 433 -4.07 15.93 11.13
C PRO A 433 -4.07 17.40 11.57
N GLY A 434 -5.15 17.89 12.19
CA GLY A 434 -5.26 19.26 12.67
C GLY A 434 -4.50 19.54 13.96
N LEU A 435 -4.20 18.50 14.76
CA LEU A 435 -3.42 18.61 16.00
C LEU A 435 -1.90 18.69 15.77
N GLY A 436 -1.46 18.56 14.52
CA GLY A 436 -0.05 18.41 14.18
C GLY A 436 0.55 17.07 14.62
N ALA A 437 1.84 16.88 14.31
CA ALA A 437 2.55 15.64 14.61
C ALA A 437 2.65 15.39 16.13
N ALA A 438 3.12 16.38 16.89
CA ALA A 438 3.27 16.26 18.35
C ALA A 438 1.93 16.01 19.05
N GLY A 439 0.89 16.77 18.70
CA GLY A 439 -0.44 16.63 19.32
C GLY A 439 -1.05 15.25 19.07
N GLY A 440 -1.04 14.75 17.83
CA GLY A 440 -1.59 13.42 17.59
C GLY A 440 -0.71 12.28 18.12
N VAL A 441 0.62 12.44 18.21
CA VAL A 441 1.47 11.48 18.95
C VAL A 441 1.14 11.48 20.44
N ALA A 442 0.90 12.65 21.05
CA ALA A 442 0.45 12.73 22.44
C ALA A 442 -0.90 12.03 22.65
N VAL A 443 -1.85 12.16 21.71
CA VAL A 443 -3.12 11.41 21.75
C VAL A 443 -2.87 9.90 21.63
N LEU A 444 -1.98 9.45 20.74
CA LEU A 444 -1.63 8.04 20.62
C LEU A 444 -1.06 7.48 21.93
N VAL A 445 -0.12 8.20 22.56
CA VAL A 445 0.46 7.83 23.85
C VAL A 445 -0.60 7.83 24.95
N GLY A 446 -1.47 8.85 25.00
CA GLY A 446 -2.57 8.92 25.96
C GLY A 446 -3.57 7.75 25.82
N LEU A 447 -3.91 7.37 24.58
CA LEU A 447 -4.73 6.19 24.31
C LEU A 447 -4.03 4.90 24.74
N ASP A 448 -2.73 4.76 24.47
CA ASP A 448 -1.95 3.60 24.86
C ASP A 448 -1.93 3.44 26.39
N VAL A 449 -1.64 4.52 27.11
CA VAL A 449 -1.66 4.56 28.58
C VAL A 449 -3.06 4.23 29.12
N LEU A 450 -4.12 4.78 28.52
CA LEU A 450 -5.50 4.51 28.93
C LEU A 450 -5.87 3.04 28.73
N LEU A 451 -5.52 2.45 27.59
CA LEU A 451 -5.77 1.03 27.29
C LEU A 451 -4.98 0.12 28.22
N ALA A 452 -3.71 0.43 28.48
CA ALA A 452 -2.87 -0.32 29.40
C ALA A 452 -3.40 -0.24 30.85
N ALA A 453 -3.76 0.96 31.31
CA ALA A 453 -4.35 1.17 32.64
C ALA A 453 -5.70 0.46 32.77
N GLY A 454 -6.55 0.52 31.74
CA GLY A 454 -7.83 -0.19 31.68
C GLY A 454 -7.65 -1.71 31.76
N ALA A 455 -6.69 -2.27 31.02
CA ALA A 455 -6.37 -3.71 31.07
C ALA A 455 -5.84 -4.13 32.46
N LEU A 456 -4.97 -3.32 33.07
CA LEU A 456 -4.48 -3.56 34.44
C LEU A 456 -5.60 -3.47 35.47
N ALA A 457 -6.51 -2.50 35.34
CA ALA A 457 -7.67 -2.35 36.23
C ALA A 457 -8.65 -3.52 36.10
N LEU A 458 -8.94 -3.97 34.87
CA LEU A 458 -9.78 -5.13 34.62
C LEU A 458 -9.18 -6.40 35.27
N GLY A 459 -7.86 -6.55 35.20
CA GLY A 459 -7.12 -7.64 35.86
C GLY A 459 -7.20 -7.62 37.39
N ARG A 460 -7.60 -6.51 38.03
CA ARG A 460 -7.78 -6.41 39.50
C ARG A 460 -9.17 -6.84 39.97
N THR A 461 -10.15 -7.00 39.09
CA THR A 461 -11.53 -7.36 39.45
C THR A 461 -11.62 -8.77 40.06
N ARG A 462 -12.48 -8.98 41.07
CA ARG A 462 -12.57 -10.24 41.85
C ARG A 462 -12.77 -11.50 40.98
N ARG A 463 -13.51 -11.38 39.87
CA ARG A 463 -13.81 -12.49 38.94
C ARG A 463 -12.61 -12.93 38.09
N ILE A 464 -11.66 -12.01 37.83
CA ILE A 464 -10.44 -12.23 37.05
C ILE A 464 -9.22 -12.45 37.95
N ARG A 465 -9.34 -12.11 39.25
CA ARG A 465 -8.30 -12.21 40.29
C ARG A 465 -7.75 -13.62 40.54
N GLN A 466 -8.35 -14.68 39.98
CA GLN A 466 -7.76 -16.03 39.99
C GLN A 466 -6.66 -16.21 38.91
N ARG A 467 -6.56 -15.31 37.91
CA ARG A 467 -5.65 -15.36 36.73
C ARG A 467 -4.55 -14.26 36.77
N ARG A 468 -4.02 -13.97 37.97
CA ARG A 468 -3.56 -12.64 38.46
C ARG A 468 -2.64 -11.78 37.58
N THR A 469 -1.70 -12.33 36.81
CA THR A 469 -0.70 -11.47 36.12
C THR A 469 -0.90 -11.39 34.63
N LEU A 470 -1.42 -12.46 34.01
CA LEU A 470 -1.53 -12.59 32.57
C LEU A 470 -2.87 -12.11 32.00
N ALA A 471 -3.91 -11.97 32.83
CA ALA A 471 -5.22 -11.55 32.38
C ALA A 471 -5.27 -10.20 31.62
N PRO A 472 -4.51 -9.15 31.99
CA PRO A 472 -4.44 -7.92 31.20
C PRO A 472 -3.95 -8.15 29.76
N LEU A 473 -2.96 -9.02 29.60
CA LEU A 473 -2.42 -9.36 28.29
C LEU A 473 -3.43 -10.17 27.47
N GLU A 474 -4.09 -11.17 28.08
CA GLU A 474 -5.15 -11.94 27.41
C GLU A 474 -6.26 -11.01 26.89
N ALA A 475 -6.68 -10.03 27.68
CA ALA A 475 -7.70 -9.05 27.30
C ALA A 475 -7.27 -8.16 26.13
N LEU A 476 -6.02 -7.66 26.14
CA LEU A 476 -5.49 -6.84 25.05
C LEU A 476 -5.35 -7.63 23.75
N LEU A 477 -4.87 -8.88 23.81
CA LEU A 477 -4.74 -9.74 22.62
C LEU A 477 -6.12 -10.05 22.02
N ALA A 478 -7.10 -10.38 22.87
CA ALA A 478 -8.49 -10.59 22.43
C ALA A 478 -9.09 -9.32 21.80
N ALA A 479 -8.90 -8.16 22.44
CA ALA A 479 -9.39 -6.88 21.94
C ALA A 479 -8.75 -6.48 20.61
N THR A 480 -7.43 -6.67 20.44
CA THR A 480 -6.76 -6.39 19.17
C THR A 480 -7.25 -7.33 18.07
N ALA A 481 -7.33 -8.63 18.33
CA ALA A 481 -7.81 -9.60 17.35
C ALA A 481 -9.26 -9.29 16.92
N ALA A 482 -10.14 -9.02 17.89
CA ALA A 482 -11.52 -8.64 17.63
C ALA A 482 -11.62 -7.34 16.82
N LEU A 483 -10.88 -6.29 17.19
CA LEU A 483 -10.90 -5.01 16.48
C LEU A 483 -10.48 -5.17 15.02
N VAL A 484 -9.39 -5.90 14.76
CA VAL A 484 -8.88 -6.10 13.40
C VAL A 484 -9.87 -6.93 12.56
N VAL A 485 -10.42 -8.01 13.12
CA VAL A 485 -11.43 -8.82 12.42
C VAL A 485 -12.69 -8.00 12.11
N VAL A 486 -13.23 -7.31 13.12
CA VAL A 486 -14.43 -6.47 12.97
C VAL A 486 -14.19 -5.35 11.95
N ASP A 487 -13.05 -4.66 12.00
CA ASP A 487 -12.70 -3.63 11.02
C ASP A 487 -12.71 -4.18 9.59
N ILE A 488 -12.07 -5.32 9.33
CA ILE A 488 -12.02 -5.92 8.00
C ILE A 488 -13.40 -6.37 7.53
N CYS A 489 -14.20 -7.00 8.39
CA CYS A 489 -15.59 -7.37 8.08
C CYS A 489 -16.47 -6.17 7.74
N LEU A 490 -16.14 -4.98 8.26
CA LEU A 490 -16.82 -3.71 8.02
C LEU A 490 -16.20 -2.88 6.88
N GLY A 491 -15.23 -3.44 6.14
CA GLY A 491 -14.62 -2.83 4.96
C GLY A 491 -13.22 -2.23 5.18
N GLY A 492 -12.57 -2.52 6.30
CA GLY A 492 -11.18 -2.13 6.59
C GLY A 492 -10.98 -0.62 6.60
N ARG A 493 -11.75 0.09 7.44
CA ARG A 493 -11.73 1.56 7.54
C ARG A 493 -10.59 2.07 8.42
N LEU A 494 -10.14 1.27 9.38
CA LEU A 494 -9.01 1.60 10.27
C LEU A 494 -7.66 1.25 9.65
N GLN A 495 -7.63 0.42 8.59
CA GLN A 495 -6.37 0.04 7.95
C GLN A 495 -5.66 1.22 7.24
N PRO A 496 -6.30 2.01 6.37
CA PRO A 496 -5.63 3.12 5.72
C PRO A 496 -5.39 4.24 6.73
N GLY A 497 -4.15 4.66 6.93
CA GLY A 497 -3.82 5.76 7.82
C GLY A 497 -3.46 5.36 9.26
N SER A 498 -3.65 4.10 9.68
CA SER A 498 -3.10 3.60 10.95
C SER A 498 -1.60 3.34 10.82
N ILE A 499 -0.84 3.51 11.91
CA ILE A 499 0.62 3.26 11.96
C ILE A 499 0.93 1.82 11.52
N LEU A 500 0.26 0.83 12.12
CA LEU A 500 0.40 -0.59 11.77
C LEU A 500 -0.52 -1.04 10.62
N GLY A 501 -1.22 -0.10 9.98
CA GLY A 501 -2.04 -0.33 8.79
C GLY A 501 -1.25 -0.15 7.49
N TYR A 502 -1.84 0.52 6.50
CA TYR A 502 -1.17 0.88 5.23
C TYR A 502 -1.37 2.34 4.84
N SER A 503 -0.51 2.81 3.93
CA SER A 503 -0.64 4.13 3.33
C SER A 503 -1.32 4.06 1.98
N LEU A 504 -2.12 5.08 1.69
CA LEU A 504 -2.59 5.33 0.33
C LEU A 504 -1.53 6.03 -0.54
N HIS A 505 -0.43 6.53 0.04
CA HIS A 505 0.68 7.15 -0.72
C HIS A 505 1.69 6.13 -1.23
N THR A 506 2.19 5.26 -0.34
CA THR A 506 3.23 4.27 -0.66
C THR A 506 2.72 3.09 -1.45
N SER A 507 1.39 2.95 -1.60
CA SER A 507 0.80 2.07 -2.61
C SER A 507 1.19 0.60 -2.39
N SER A 508 1.43 0.23 -1.12
CA SER A 508 1.72 -1.15 -0.69
C SER A 508 0.46 -2.00 -0.65
N ARG A 509 -0.70 -1.36 -0.43
CA ARG A 509 -2.03 -1.95 -0.50
C ARG A 509 -3.10 -0.88 -0.48
N PHE A 510 -4.26 -1.18 -1.07
CA PHE A 510 -5.42 -0.29 -1.02
C PHE A 510 -6.59 -0.84 -0.22
N PHE A 511 -6.72 -2.16 -0.05
CA PHE A 511 -7.84 -2.80 0.66
C PHE A 511 -7.39 -4.07 1.40
N GLY A 512 -8.27 -4.61 2.25
CA GLY A 512 -7.98 -5.82 3.02
C GLY A 512 -6.91 -5.63 4.10
N LEU A 513 -6.23 -6.71 4.49
CA LEU A 513 -5.26 -6.74 5.59
C LEU A 513 -3.84 -6.38 5.12
N SER A 514 -3.14 -5.44 5.76
CA SER A 514 -1.70 -5.24 5.51
C SER A 514 -0.84 -6.40 6.03
N ASN A 515 0.44 -6.48 5.63
CA ASN A 515 1.41 -7.45 6.18
C ASN A 515 1.57 -7.28 7.68
N THR A 516 1.60 -6.03 8.12
CA THR A 516 1.65 -5.64 9.53
C THR A 516 0.39 -6.03 10.28
N ALA A 517 -0.81 -5.79 9.73
CA ALA A 517 -2.07 -6.18 10.35
C ALA A 517 -2.23 -7.69 10.48
N LEU A 518 -1.81 -8.45 9.47
CA LEU A 518 -1.79 -9.92 9.53
C LEU A 518 -0.87 -10.42 10.64
N ALA A 519 0.33 -9.84 10.78
CA ALA A 519 1.28 -10.21 11.82
C ALA A 519 0.68 -9.96 13.21
N VAL A 520 0.12 -8.78 13.43
CA VAL A 520 -0.54 -8.40 14.69
C VAL A 520 -1.71 -9.33 14.99
N LEU A 521 -2.59 -9.59 14.02
CA LEU A 521 -3.75 -10.47 14.19
C LEU A 521 -3.34 -11.92 14.52
N SER A 522 -2.36 -12.46 13.79
CA SER A 522 -1.92 -13.86 13.97
C SER A 522 -1.17 -14.04 15.29
N ALA A 523 -0.31 -13.09 15.67
CA ALA A 523 0.37 -13.09 16.96
C ALA A 523 -0.63 -12.95 18.12
N ALA A 524 -1.60 -12.04 17.98
CA ALA A 524 -2.65 -11.86 18.97
C ALA A 524 -3.48 -13.13 19.15
N ALA A 525 -3.92 -13.76 18.05
CA ALA A 525 -4.70 -15.00 18.10
C ALA A 525 -3.92 -16.17 18.73
N LEU A 526 -2.67 -16.41 18.30
CA LEU A 526 -1.82 -17.50 18.81
C LEU A 526 -1.56 -17.37 20.32
N LEU A 527 -1.21 -16.17 20.78
CA LEU A 527 -0.88 -15.94 22.18
C LEU A 527 -2.11 -15.81 23.05
N TRP A 528 -3.22 -15.28 22.52
CA TRP A 528 -4.53 -15.34 23.18
C TRP A 528 -4.94 -16.79 23.39
N ALA A 529 -4.87 -17.65 22.36
CA ALA A 529 -5.21 -19.07 22.48
C ALA A 529 -4.38 -19.77 23.55
N ALA A 530 -3.08 -19.49 23.59
CA ALA A 530 -2.18 -20.05 24.59
C ALA A 530 -2.55 -19.64 26.02
N LEU A 531 -2.88 -18.37 26.24
CA LEU A 531 -3.33 -17.82 27.53
C LEU A 531 -4.72 -18.32 27.92
N HIS A 532 -5.63 -18.33 26.97
CA HIS A 532 -7.00 -18.79 27.14
C HIS A 532 -7.03 -20.25 27.63
N LEU A 533 -6.31 -21.14 26.94
CA LEU A 533 -6.16 -22.55 27.31
C LEU A 533 -5.31 -22.73 28.58
N HIS A 534 -4.36 -21.83 28.85
CA HIS A 534 -3.61 -21.87 30.11
C HIS A 534 -4.54 -21.68 31.31
N HIS A 535 -5.53 -20.80 31.17
CA HIS A 535 -6.43 -20.45 32.27
C HIS A 535 -7.74 -21.26 32.31
N ARG A 536 -8.24 -21.73 31.15
CA ARG A 536 -9.48 -22.52 31.02
C ARG A 536 -9.21 -24.03 31.01
N GLY A 537 -7.97 -24.47 30.83
CA GLY A 537 -7.64 -25.87 30.56
C GLY A 537 -7.77 -26.23 29.08
N ARG A 538 -7.42 -27.49 28.76
CA ARG A 538 -7.43 -28.04 27.39
C ARG A 538 -8.72 -28.80 27.06
N GLU A 539 -9.83 -28.39 27.65
CA GLU A 539 -11.12 -29.05 27.48
C GLU A 539 -11.70 -28.81 26.07
N GLY A 540 -12.60 -29.70 25.63
CA GLY A 540 -13.24 -29.64 24.32
C GLY A 540 -13.83 -28.27 23.95
N PRO A 541 -14.62 -27.62 24.83
CA PRO A 541 -15.19 -26.30 24.56
C PRO A 541 -14.13 -25.21 24.33
N ALA A 542 -13.09 -25.16 25.17
CA ALA A 542 -12.03 -24.16 25.04
C ALA A 542 -11.19 -24.38 23.79
N LEU A 543 -10.94 -25.63 23.40
CA LEU A 543 -10.29 -25.97 22.12
C LEU A 543 -11.16 -25.58 20.91
N ALA A 544 -12.48 -25.77 21.01
CA ALA A 544 -13.42 -25.35 19.97
C ALA A 544 -13.44 -23.82 19.82
N GLU A 545 -13.46 -23.05 20.92
CA GLU A 545 -13.34 -21.58 20.91
C GLU A 545 -12.07 -21.13 20.17
N VAL A 546 -10.91 -21.75 20.48
CA VAL A 546 -9.64 -21.47 19.78
C VAL A 546 -9.72 -21.84 18.30
N GLY A 547 -10.30 -22.99 17.98
CA GLY A 547 -10.49 -23.44 16.60
C GLY A 547 -11.32 -22.45 15.77
N VAL A 548 -12.41 -21.94 16.34
CA VAL A 548 -13.26 -20.91 15.72
C VAL A 548 -12.48 -19.62 15.46
N VAL A 549 -11.70 -19.14 16.44
CA VAL A 549 -10.89 -17.92 16.26
C VAL A 549 -9.83 -18.13 15.17
N PHE A 550 -9.15 -19.28 15.14
CA PHE A 550 -8.15 -19.57 14.10
C PHE A 550 -8.79 -19.69 12.72
N ALA A 551 -9.93 -20.37 12.61
CA ALA A 551 -10.69 -20.45 11.37
C ALA A 551 -11.11 -19.05 10.90
N LEU A 552 -11.58 -18.19 11.81
CA LEU A 552 -11.93 -16.81 11.51
C LEU A 552 -10.73 -15.99 11.01
N VAL A 553 -9.55 -16.14 11.62
CA VAL A 553 -8.32 -15.48 11.15
C VAL A 553 -7.97 -15.91 9.72
N VAL A 554 -8.07 -17.21 9.41
CA VAL A 554 -7.83 -17.74 8.06
C VAL A 554 -8.87 -17.19 7.09
N VAL A 555 -10.16 -17.27 7.42
CA VAL A 555 -11.25 -16.76 6.56
C VAL A 555 -11.09 -15.26 6.30
N VAL A 556 -10.88 -14.44 7.34
CA VAL A 556 -10.67 -12.99 7.19
C VAL A 556 -9.41 -12.69 6.37
N GLY A 557 -8.35 -13.48 6.52
CA GLY A 557 -7.11 -13.35 5.75
C GLY A 557 -7.28 -13.63 4.26
N VAL A 558 -8.07 -14.66 3.92
CA VAL A 558 -8.08 -15.28 2.58
C VAL A 558 -9.30 -14.90 1.77
N ALA A 559 -10.46 -14.76 2.41
CA ALA A 559 -11.74 -14.57 1.72
C ALA A 559 -11.68 -13.36 0.78
N PRO A 560 -12.01 -13.56 -0.51
CA PRO A 560 -11.89 -12.50 -1.49
C PRO A 560 -12.98 -11.44 -1.29
N GLY A 561 -12.57 -10.19 -1.08
CA GLY A 561 -13.42 -9.07 -0.61
C GLY A 561 -13.18 -8.67 0.85
N LEU A 562 -12.50 -9.53 1.64
CA LEU A 562 -11.98 -9.22 2.97
C LEU A 562 -10.46 -9.00 2.91
N GLY A 563 -9.66 -9.84 3.55
CA GLY A 563 -8.20 -9.69 3.63
C GLY A 563 -7.47 -9.91 2.31
N SER A 564 -8.02 -10.73 1.40
CA SER A 564 -7.49 -11.01 0.05
C SER A 564 -5.97 -11.24 0.04
N LYS A 565 -5.48 -12.11 0.92
CA LYS A 565 -4.06 -12.51 1.03
C LYS A 565 -3.87 -14.00 0.87
N VAL A 566 -3.69 -14.40 -0.37
CA VAL A 566 -3.38 -15.79 -0.69
C VAL A 566 -2.01 -16.19 -0.13
N GLY A 567 -1.01 -15.30 -0.17
CA GLY A 567 0.32 -15.56 0.43
C GLY A 567 0.27 -15.88 1.92
N ALA A 568 -0.70 -15.29 2.65
CA ALA A 568 -0.88 -15.54 4.07
C ALA A 568 -1.37 -16.96 4.37
N VAL A 569 -2.06 -17.62 3.43
CA VAL A 569 -2.58 -18.99 3.60
C VAL A 569 -1.43 -19.95 3.91
N PHE A 570 -0.33 -19.83 3.15
CA PHE A 570 0.83 -20.70 3.27
C PHE A 570 1.54 -20.58 4.62
N THR A 571 1.35 -19.47 5.34
CA THR A 571 1.86 -19.30 6.71
C THR A 571 0.79 -19.64 7.76
N ALA A 572 -0.40 -19.08 7.62
CA ALA A 572 -1.44 -19.14 8.65
C ALA A 572 -2.02 -20.54 8.81
N VAL A 573 -2.32 -21.25 7.71
CA VAL A 573 -2.96 -22.57 7.81
C VAL A 573 -2.06 -23.60 8.49
N PRO A 574 -0.79 -23.79 8.07
CA PRO A 574 0.08 -24.77 8.73
C PRO A 574 0.34 -24.44 10.20
N VAL A 575 0.52 -23.14 10.53
CA VAL A 575 0.91 -22.75 11.88
C VAL A 575 -0.27 -22.69 12.85
N LEU A 576 -1.40 -22.10 12.45
CA LEU A 576 -2.60 -22.09 13.29
C LEU A 576 -3.18 -23.50 13.46
N GLY A 577 -3.25 -24.27 12.36
CA GLY A 577 -3.69 -25.66 12.40
C GLY A 577 -2.75 -26.54 13.23
N GLY A 578 -1.44 -26.39 13.04
CA GLY A 578 -0.43 -27.10 13.83
C GLY A 578 -0.46 -26.72 15.31
N ALA A 579 -0.64 -25.44 15.63
CA ALA A 579 -0.80 -24.98 17.01
C ALA A 579 -2.06 -25.57 17.65
N LEU A 580 -3.21 -25.57 16.96
CA LEU A 580 -4.45 -26.20 17.45
C LEU A 580 -4.26 -27.70 17.69
N TRP A 581 -3.56 -28.41 16.79
CA TRP A 581 -3.23 -29.81 16.96
C TRP A 581 -2.38 -30.05 18.22
N VAL A 582 -1.33 -29.26 18.45
CA VAL A 582 -0.51 -29.39 19.67
C VAL A 582 -1.27 -28.96 20.92
N PHE A 583 -2.16 -27.96 20.82
CA PHE A 583 -3.03 -27.55 21.92
C PHE A 583 -3.97 -28.66 22.38
N SER A 584 -4.40 -29.54 21.47
CA SER A 584 -5.19 -30.75 21.80
C SER A 584 -4.41 -31.85 22.56
N GLY A 585 -3.13 -31.61 22.89
CA GLY A 585 -2.27 -32.55 23.60
C GLY A 585 -1.59 -33.59 22.70
N ARG A 586 -1.82 -33.52 21.39
CA ARG A 586 -1.23 -34.44 20.42
C ARG A 586 0.19 -34.02 20.02
N ARG A 587 1.04 -34.99 19.69
CA ARG A 587 2.38 -34.73 19.15
C ARG A 587 2.31 -34.48 17.63
N MET A 588 3.25 -33.70 17.12
CA MET A 588 3.48 -33.55 15.69
C MET A 588 4.07 -34.84 15.13
N THR A 589 3.30 -35.54 14.30
CA THR A 589 3.73 -36.74 13.58
C THR A 589 3.77 -36.45 12.08
N PRO A 590 4.46 -37.27 11.26
CA PRO A 590 4.41 -37.12 9.80
C PRO A 590 2.98 -37.14 9.26
N ARG A 591 2.08 -37.93 9.86
CA ARG A 591 0.65 -37.94 9.51
C ARG A 591 -0.05 -36.61 9.79
N ALA A 592 0.29 -35.96 10.91
CA ALA A 592 -0.22 -34.62 11.21
C ALA A 592 0.30 -33.60 10.20
N ALA A 593 1.56 -33.69 9.78
CA ALA A 593 2.11 -32.83 8.73
C ALA A 593 1.38 -33.02 7.39
N VAL A 594 1.11 -34.28 6.99
CA VAL A 594 0.30 -34.59 5.80
C VAL A 594 -1.11 -34.02 5.93
N ALA A 595 -1.77 -34.18 7.08
CA ALA A 595 -3.10 -33.61 7.29
C ALA A 595 -3.11 -32.07 7.18
N LEU A 596 -2.08 -31.39 7.68
CA LEU A 596 -1.93 -29.93 7.53
C LEU A 596 -1.67 -29.52 6.08
N LEU A 597 -0.89 -30.29 5.32
CA LEU A 597 -0.67 -30.07 3.90
C LEU A 597 -1.96 -30.28 3.09
N VAL A 598 -2.75 -31.31 3.41
CA VAL A 598 -4.06 -31.54 2.80
C VAL A 598 -5.02 -30.39 3.13
N ALA A 599 -5.06 -29.94 4.39
CA ALA A 599 -5.88 -28.80 4.79
C ALA A 599 -5.46 -27.51 4.07
N LEU A 600 -4.15 -27.26 3.92
CA LEU A 600 -3.62 -26.16 3.14
C LEU A 600 -4.07 -26.25 1.67
N GLY A 601 -3.92 -27.43 1.05
CA GLY A 601 -4.39 -27.69 -0.31
C GLY A 601 -5.89 -27.45 -0.48
N ALA A 602 -6.71 -27.91 0.46
CA ALA A 602 -8.15 -27.70 0.45
C ALA A 602 -8.55 -26.22 0.56
N VAL A 603 -7.90 -25.46 1.44
CA VAL A 603 -8.16 -24.01 1.57
C VAL A 603 -7.74 -23.26 0.30
N LEU A 604 -6.58 -23.60 -0.28
CA LEU A 604 -6.11 -23.00 -1.53
C LEU A 604 -7.03 -23.34 -2.71
N ALA A 605 -7.46 -24.61 -2.82
CA ALA A 605 -8.39 -25.05 -3.84
C ALA A 605 -9.75 -24.36 -3.70
N GLY A 606 -10.30 -24.28 -2.48
CA GLY A 606 -11.54 -23.56 -2.22
C GLY A 606 -11.44 -22.07 -2.58
N ALA A 607 -10.35 -21.41 -2.19
CA ALA A 607 -10.10 -20.01 -2.55
C ALA A 607 -9.96 -19.81 -4.07
N ALA A 608 -9.26 -20.71 -4.75
CA ALA A 608 -9.10 -20.69 -6.20
C ALA A 608 -10.43 -20.91 -6.93
N LEU A 609 -11.25 -21.87 -6.50
CA LEU A 609 -12.56 -22.15 -7.08
C LEU A 609 -13.50 -20.95 -6.97
N VAL A 610 -13.55 -20.33 -5.78
CA VAL A 610 -14.35 -19.11 -5.55
C VAL A 610 -13.87 -17.95 -6.41
N ASP A 611 -12.56 -17.84 -6.64
CA ASP A 611 -11.99 -16.76 -7.44
C ASP A 611 -12.14 -16.97 -8.95
N VAL A 612 -11.94 -18.20 -9.44
CA VAL A 612 -12.12 -18.56 -10.87
C VAL A 612 -13.58 -18.43 -11.29
N ALA A 613 -14.53 -18.69 -10.39
CA ALA A 613 -15.96 -18.49 -10.64
C ALA A 613 -16.34 -17.01 -10.86
N ARG A 614 -15.46 -16.06 -10.54
CA ARG A 614 -15.70 -14.63 -10.80
C ARG A 614 -15.52 -14.31 -12.29
N PRO A 615 -16.20 -13.26 -12.79
CA PRO A 615 -15.94 -12.72 -14.12
C PRO A 615 -14.44 -12.46 -14.31
N ALA A 616 -13.90 -12.72 -15.50
CA ALA A 616 -12.47 -12.62 -15.78
C ALA A 616 -11.86 -11.27 -15.35
N ALA A 617 -12.61 -10.17 -15.55
CA ALA A 617 -12.23 -8.81 -15.16
C ALA A 617 -12.17 -8.57 -13.63
N GLN A 618 -12.66 -9.49 -12.80
CA GLN A 618 -12.74 -9.39 -11.35
C GLN A 618 -11.95 -10.48 -10.60
N ARG A 619 -11.29 -11.38 -11.34
CA ARG A 619 -10.46 -12.45 -10.76
C ARG A 619 -9.23 -11.85 -10.08
N THR A 620 -8.86 -12.37 -8.91
CA THR A 620 -7.59 -11.99 -8.28
C THR A 620 -6.39 -12.61 -9.00
N HIS A 621 -5.18 -12.26 -8.55
CA HIS A 621 -3.95 -12.89 -9.05
C HIS A 621 -3.94 -14.42 -8.90
N LEU A 622 -4.64 -14.98 -7.92
CA LEU A 622 -4.73 -16.43 -7.75
C LEU A 622 -5.58 -17.06 -8.86
N GLY A 623 -6.78 -16.53 -9.12
CA GLY A 623 -7.65 -17.02 -10.18
C GLY A 623 -7.01 -16.87 -11.56
N ARG A 624 -6.25 -15.79 -11.80
CA ARG A 624 -5.45 -15.63 -13.03
C ARG A 624 -4.34 -16.68 -13.13
N LEU A 625 -3.52 -16.84 -12.08
CA LEU A 625 -2.45 -17.84 -12.08
C LEU A 625 -2.98 -19.26 -12.32
N VAL A 626 -4.10 -19.62 -11.71
CA VAL A 626 -4.73 -20.94 -11.90
C VAL A 626 -5.23 -21.11 -13.33
N ALA A 627 -5.86 -20.08 -13.90
CA ALA A 627 -6.26 -20.09 -15.31
C ALA A 627 -5.05 -20.20 -16.25
N ASP A 628 -3.98 -19.45 -15.97
CA ASP A 628 -2.74 -19.44 -16.76
C ASP A 628 -2.01 -20.78 -16.70
N VAL A 629 -1.97 -21.42 -15.52
CA VAL A 629 -1.41 -22.77 -15.33
C VAL A 629 -2.25 -23.82 -16.06
N GLY A 630 -3.57 -23.67 -16.05
CA GLY A 630 -4.46 -24.52 -16.83
C GLY A 630 -4.22 -24.41 -18.34
N ALA A 631 -3.86 -23.22 -18.83
CA ALA A 631 -3.63 -22.96 -20.26
C ALA A 631 -2.19 -23.23 -20.72
N HIS A 632 -1.18 -22.99 -19.89
CA HIS A 632 0.24 -22.99 -20.28
C HIS A 632 1.12 -23.96 -19.45
N GLY A 633 0.49 -24.85 -18.66
CA GLY A 633 1.20 -25.80 -17.80
C GLY A 633 1.88 -25.14 -16.60
N LEU A 634 2.95 -25.75 -16.06
CA LEU A 634 3.57 -25.30 -14.80
C LEU A 634 4.54 -24.11 -14.96
N GLU A 635 4.80 -23.66 -16.17
CA GLU A 635 5.80 -22.62 -16.44
C GLU A 635 5.46 -21.26 -15.78
N PRO A 636 4.22 -20.74 -15.85
CA PRO A 636 3.84 -19.51 -15.15
C PRO A 636 4.07 -19.59 -13.64
N LEU A 637 3.82 -20.77 -13.03
CA LEU A 637 4.07 -21.00 -11.61
C LEU A 637 5.57 -20.94 -11.30
N ARG A 638 6.41 -21.57 -12.12
CA ARG A 638 7.88 -21.53 -11.95
C ARG A 638 8.41 -20.11 -12.03
N GLN A 639 7.92 -19.31 -12.99
CA GLN A 639 8.31 -17.91 -13.14
C GLN A 639 7.90 -17.07 -11.92
N VAL A 640 6.68 -17.26 -11.40
CA VAL A 640 6.22 -16.56 -10.18
C VAL A 640 7.09 -16.91 -8.98
N VAL A 641 7.43 -18.19 -8.80
CA VAL A 641 8.28 -18.66 -7.69
C VAL A 641 9.71 -18.13 -7.82
N ALA A 642 10.33 -18.25 -8.99
CA ALA A 642 11.68 -17.75 -9.25
C ALA A 642 11.78 -16.24 -9.02
N ARG A 643 10.78 -15.48 -9.51
CA ARG A 643 10.68 -14.03 -9.29
C ARG A 643 10.56 -13.67 -7.80
N ARG A 644 9.74 -14.41 -7.05
CA ARG A 644 9.60 -14.21 -5.59
C ARG A 644 10.92 -14.48 -4.88
N LEU A 645 11.58 -15.60 -5.17
CA LEU A 645 12.85 -15.96 -4.57
C LEU A 645 13.94 -14.91 -4.85
N GLY A 646 14.08 -14.47 -6.10
CA GLY A 646 15.03 -13.42 -6.48
C GLY A 646 14.76 -12.09 -5.78
N THR A 647 13.49 -11.74 -5.57
CA THR A 647 13.11 -10.52 -4.83
C THR A 647 13.46 -10.63 -3.35
N THR A 648 13.15 -11.76 -2.71
CA THR A 648 13.49 -12.01 -1.31
C THR A 648 15.00 -11.96 -1.08
N LEU A 649 15.81 -12.55 -1.97
CA LEU A 649 17.28 -12.51 -1.89
C LEU A 649 17.84 -11.09 -2.00
N ARG A 650 17.33 -10.28 -2.95
CA ARG A 650 17.72 -8.87 -3.07
C ARG A 650 17.35 -8.04 -1.84
N LEU A 651 16.18 -8.27 -1.25
CA LEU A 651 15.77 -7.57 -0.03
C LEU A 651 16.59 -8.00 1.20
N ALA A 652 17.04 -9.25 1.23
CA ALA A 652 17.93 -9.75 2.27
C ALA A 652 19.29 -9.07 2.24
N THR A 653 19.84 -8.79 1.05
CA THR A 653 21.13 -8.12 0.90
C THR A 653 21.03 -6.60 1.02
N ALA A 654 19.90 -6.00 0.64
CA ALA A 654 19.71 -4.54 0.66
C ALA A 654 19.37 -3.96 2.04
N TYR A 655 18.74 -4.75 2.93
CA TYR A 655 18.27 -4.27 4.23
C TYR A 655 18.74 -5.17 5.36
N PHE A 656 19.63 -4.66 6.22
CA PHE A 656 20.24 -5.46 7.29
C PHE A 656 19.21 -6.08 8.25
N TRP A 657 18.08 -5.41 8.50
CA TRP A 657 17.00 -5.92 9.33
C TRP A 657 16.40 -7.23 8.81
N THR A 658 16.41 -7.45 7.49
CA THR A 658 15.93 -8.69 6.87
C THR A 658 16.72 -9.92 7.33
N VAL A 659 17.99 -9.74 7.73
CA VAL A 659 18.88 -10.81 8.23
C VAL A 659 18.95 -10.83 9.76
N VAL A 660 18.95 -9.67 10.42
CA VAL A 660 19.04 -9.61 11.89
C VAL A 660 17.78 -10.18 12.56
N THR A 661 16.59 -9.86 12.05
CA THR A 661 15.33 -10.34 12.64
C THR A 661 15.22 -11.88 12.69
N PRO A 662 15.51 -12.66 11.62
CA PRO A 662 15.49 -14.11 11.70
C PRO A 662 16.59 -14.70 12.58
N VAL A 663 17.77 -14.09 12.65
CA VAL A 663 18.82 -14.57 13.55
C VAL A 663 18.35 -14.43 15.00
N LEU A 664 17.78 -13.28 15.38
CA LEU A 664 17.19 -13.10 16.71
C LEU A 664 16.00 -14.04 16.95
N ALA A 665 15.18 -14.28 15.92
CA ALA A 665 14.09 -15.25 15.98
C ALA A 665 14.59 -16.67 16.26
N ALA A 666 15.59 -17.11 15.50
CA ALA A 666 16.19 -18.43 15.60
C ALA A 666 16.91 -18.62 16.93
N LEU A 667 17.71 -17.63 17.36
CA LEU A 667 18.37 -17.66 18.68
C LEU A 667 17.36 -17.69 19.83
N GLY A 668 16.25 -16.94 19.72
CA GLY A 668 15.17 -16.97 20.70
C GLY A 668 14.46 -18.32 20.78
N LEU A 669 14.12 -18.90 19.61
CA LEU A 669 13.56 -20.25 19.52
C LEU A 669 14.54 -21.30 20.07
N ASP A 670 15.82 -21.13 19.75
CA ASP A 670 16.88 -22.03 20.18
C ASP A 670 17.06 -22.03 21.69
N ALA A 671 17.13 -20.83 22.29
CA ALA A 671 17.16 -20.67 23.72
C ALA A 671 15.94 -21.32 24.40
N LEU A 672 14.76 -21.25 23.77
CA LEU A 672 13.54 -21.87 24.29
C LEU A 672 13.57 -23.40 24.20
N VAL A 673 14.16 -23.97 23.14
CA VAL A 673 14.22 -25.41 22.89
C VAL A 673 15.35 -26.07 23.69
N ARG A 674 16.56 -25.51 23.64
CA ARG A 674 17.78 -26.12 24.20
C ARG A 674 18.11 -25.71 25.64
N GLN A 675 17.76 -24.49 26.09
CA GLN A 675 18.23 -24.03 27.41
C GLN A 675 17.25 -24.37 28.55
N ARG A 676 17.75 -25.09 29.56
CA ARG A 676 17.02 -25.41 30.81
C ARG A 676 16.51 -24.17 31.57
N ARG A 677 17.09 -22.99 31.34
CA ARG A 677 16.65 -21.71 31.96
C ARG A 677 15.32 -21.21 31.39
N ALA A 678 15.06 -21.41 30.10
CA ALA A 678 13.79 -21.04 29.48
C ALA A 678 12.64 -21.96 29.95
N ALA A 679 12.94 -23.23 30.27
CA ALA A 679 11.97 -24.16 30.83
C ALA A 679 11.37 -23.70 32.18
N ARG A 680 12.05 -22.80 32.92
CA ARG A 680 11.52 -22.21 34.15
C ARG A 680 10.41 -21.19 33.89
N LEU A 681 10.48 -20.45 32.78
CA LEU A 681 9.47 -19.46 32.39
C LEU A 681 8.36 -20.09 31.55
N LEU A 682 8.72 -21.05 30.70
CA LEU A 682 7.85 -21.75 29.77
C LEU A 682 8.09 -23.26 29.85
N PRO A 683 7.42 -23.96 30.79
CA PRO A 683 7.58 -25.40 30.98
C PRO A 683 7.30 -26.20 29.71
N LEU A 684 8.00 -27.32 29.54
CA LEU A 684 7.74 -28.28 28.48
C LEU A 684 6.28 -28.73 28.50
N GLY A 685 5.65 -28.83 27.33
CA GLY A 685 4.24 -29.24 27.20
C GLY A 685 3.20 -28.17 27.57
N SER A 686 3.61 -27.02 28.14
CA SER A 686 2.69 -25.93 28.47
C SER A 686 2.07 -25.29 27.23
N THR A 687 0.83 -24.82 27.36
CA THR A 687 0.13 -24.07 26.30
C THR A 687 0.87 -22.79 25.95
N LEU A 688 1.45 -22.08 26.92
CA LEU A 688 2.23 -20.88 26.66
C LEU A 688 3.47 -21.12 25.81
N ARG A 689 4.23 -22.19 26.11
CA ARG A 689 5.38 -22.56 25.27
C ARG A 689 4.93 -22.86 23.85
N THR A 690 3.82 -23.57 23.69
CA THR A 690 3.24 -23.90 22.38
C THR A 690 2.90 -22.63 21.60
N GLY A 691 2.22 -21.66 22.23
CA GLY A 691 1.89 -20.38 21.59
C GLY A 691 3.11 -19.56 21.19
N VAL A 692 4.14 -19.50 22.06
CA VAL A 692 5.39 -18.79 21.76
C VAL A 692 6.14 -19.47 20.60
N VAL A 693 6.30 -20.79 20.63
CA VAL A 693 6.92 -21.55 19.54
C VAL A 693 6.15 -21.32 18.24
N ALA A 694 4.82 -21.41 18.26
CA ALA A 694 3.99 -21.15 17.09
C ALA A 694 4.18 -19.73 16.55
N ALA A 695 4.34 -18.73 17.41
CA ALA A 695 4.61 -17.35 16.99
C ALA A 695 5.99 -17.21 16.30
N PHE A 696 7.04 -17.86 16.82
CA PHE A 696 8.35 -17.91 16.16
C PHE A 696 8.28 -18.62 14.80
N VAL A 697 7.63 -19.78 14.75
CA VAL A 697 7.46 -20.55 13.50
C VAL A 697 6.65 -19.75 12.47
N PHE A 698 5.59 -19.05 12.89
CA PHE A 698 4.85 -18.15 12.01
C PHE A 698 5.75 -17.05 11.44
N GLY A 699 6.56 -16.40 12.29
CA GLY A 699 7.50 -15.36 11.86
C GLY A 699 8.51 -15.90 10.83
N LEU A 700 9.18 -17.00 11.13
CA LEU A 700 10.17 -17.62 10.24
C LEU A 700 9.54 -18.07 8.90
N LEU A 701 8.36 -18.67 8.94
CA LEU A 701 7.66 -19.09 7.73
C LEU A 701 7.16 -17.88 6.92
N ALA A 702 6.70 -16.82 7.59
CA ALA A 702 6.35 -15.56 6.96
C ALA A 702 7.57 -14.88 6.31
N LEU A 703 8.75 -14.97 6.92
CA LEU A 703 10.00 -14.50 6.33
C LEU A 703 10.30 -15.18 5.00
N ALA A 704 10.15 -16.50 4.95
CA ALA A 704 10.41 -17.27 3.74
C ALA A 704 9.38 -17.02 2.63
N LEU A 705 8.11 -16.81 3.00
CA LEU A 705 6.99 -16.86 2.05
C LEU A 705 6.35 -15.50 1.72
N ASN A 706 6.54 -14.47 2.55
CA ASN A 706 5.88 -13.16 2.36
C ASN A 706 6.86 -12.06 1.94
N ASP A 707 6.40 -11.17 1.06
CA ASP A 707 7.18 -10.05 0.49
C ASP A 707 7.69 -9.04 1.55
N SER A 708 7.14 -9.06 2.77
CA SER A 708 7.59 -8.23 3.91
C SER A 708 7.83 -9.06 5.17
N GLY A 709 8.32 -10.29 4.99
CA GLY A 709 8.37 -11.26 6.06
C GLY A 709 9.27 -10.88 7.24
N ALA A 710 10.29 -10.04 7.05
CA ALA A 710 11.09 -9.49 8.16
C ALA A 710 10.25 -8.60 9.10
N VAL A 711 9.44 -7.72 8.54
CA VAL A 711 8.51 -6.87 9.31
C VAL A 711 7.47 -7.72 10.03
N VAL A 712 6.93 -8.75 9.35
CA VAL A 712 5.99 -9.70 9.97
C VAL A 712 6.64 -10.38 11.17
N THR A 713 7.86 -10.90 11.01
CA THR A 713 8.62 -11.56 12.08
C THR A 713 8.83 -10.64 13.28
N ALA A 714 9.27 -9.40 13.05
CA ALA A 714 9.47 -8.42 14.12
C ALA A 714 8.17 -8.12 14.89
N LEU A 715 7.05 -7.99 14.17
CA LEU A 715 5.75 -7.73 14.78
C LEU A 715 5.20 -8.93 15.57
N MET A 716 5.55 -10.17 15.23
CA MET A 716 5.22 -11.32 16.08
C MET A 716 5.81 -11.17 17.50
N PHE A 717 6.97 -10.52 17.63
CA PHE A 717 7.65 -10.35 18.92
C PHE A 717 7.09 -9.24 19.80
N VAL A 718 6.26 -8.35 19.25
CA VAL A 718 5.57 -7.31 20.02
C VAL A 718 4.75 -7.91 21.16
N TYR A 719 4.19 -9.11 20.98
CA TYR A 719 3.39 -9.80 22.01
C TYR A 719 4.10 -10.93 22.74
N VAL A 720 5.13 -11.54 22.13
CA VAL A 720 5.97 -12.54 22.81
C VAL A 720 6.75 -11.91 23.97
N GLY A 721 7.31 -10.72 23.76
CA GLY A 721 8.05 -10.00 24.80
C GLY A 721 7.24 -9.73 26.07
N PRO A 722 6.05 -9.09 26.00
CA PRO A 722 5.18 -8.87 27.14
C PRO A 722 4.82 -10.15 27.89
N LEU A 723 4.51 -11.24 27.18
CA LEU A 723 4.23 -12.54 27.79
C LEU A 723 5.42 -13.03 28.64
N LEU A 724 6.64 -12.96 28.10
CA LEU A 724 7.86 -13.38 28.79
C LEU A 724 8.18 -12.47 29.99
N VAL A 725 8.01 -11.15 29.85
CA VAL A 725 8.22 -10.17 30.94
C VAL A 725 7.25 -10.45 32.09
N LEU A 726 5.97 -10.66 31.80
CA LEU A 726 4.97 -10.96 32.83
C LEU A 726 5.25 -12.30 33.53
N ARG A 727 5.68 -13.33 32.79
CA ARG A 727 6.10 -14.60 33.38
C ARG A 727 7.35 -14.48 34.26
N ALA A 728 8.32 -13.67 33.85
CA ALA A 728 9.50 -13.38 34.67
C ALA A 728 9.11 -12.68 35.99
N CYS A 729 8.14 -11.77 35.94
CA CYS A 729 7.62 -11.11 37.15
C CYS A 729 6.88 -12.09 38.08
N GLU A 730 6.07 -13.02 37.54
CA GLU A 730 5.41 -14.06 38.34
C GLU A 730 6.41 -14.98 39.02
N ALA A 731 7.39 -15.48 38.27
CA ALA A 731 8.39 -16.42 38.78
C ALA A 731 9.35 -15.79 39.81
N GLY A 732 9.52 -14.46 39.80
CA GLY A 732 10.30 -13.74 40.82
C GLY A 732 9.52 -13.40 42.10
N GLY A 733 8.18 -13.43 42.07
CA GLY A 733 7.32 -13.03 43.19
C GLY A 733 6.96 -14.14 44.18
N HIS A 734 7.25 -15.41 43.87
CA HIS A 734 6.96 -16.56 44.74
C HIS A 734 8.21 -17.39 45.09
N PRO A 735 9.13 -16.90 45.94
CA PRO A 735 10.28 -17.69 46.40
C PRO A 735 9.88 -18.84 47.35
N GLN A 736 8.83 -18.65 48.16
CA GLN A 736 8.55 -19.50 49.34
C GLN A 736 7.80 -20.82 49.04
N ALA A 737 7.12 -20.96 47.90
CA ALA A 737 6.43 -22.21 47.56
C ALA A 737 7.40 -23.33 47.08
N GLN A 738 8.64 -22.97 46.71
CA GLN A 738 9.63 -23.94 46.21
C GLN A 738 10.51 -24.54 47.31
N ALA A 739 10.66 -23.87 48.46
CA ALA A 739 11.38 -24.42 49.61
C ALA A 739 10.60 -25.56 50.29
N GLY A 740 9.26 -25.47 50.33
CA GLY A 740 8.41 -26.52 50.93
C GLY A 740 8.39 -27.84 50.16
N LEU A 741 8.51 -27.80 48.82
CA LEU A 741 8.56 -29.00 47.98
C LEU A 741 9.94 -29.68 47.97
N ALA A 742 11.02 -28.94 48.20
CA ALA A 742 12.35 -29.51 48.37
C ALA A 742 12.54 -30.15 49.76
N GLY A 743 11.90 -29.60 50.80
CA GLY A 743 11.91 -30.17 52.16
C GLY A 743 11.07 -31.45 52.29
N SER A 744 9.98 -31.59 51.50
CA SER A 744 9.11 -32.79 51.52
C SER A 744 9.66 -33.98 50.72
N LEU A 745 10.71 -33.80 49.92
CA LEU A 745 11.40 -34.86 49.19
C LEU A 745 12.72 -35.29 49.85
N ALA A 746 13.07 -34.68 50.99
CA ALA A 746 14.26 -34.98 51.78
C ALA A 746 13.91 -35.48 53.20
N GLY A 747 12.64 -35.85 53.44
CA GLY A 747 12.15 -36.45 54.69
C GLY A 747 11.66 -37.87 54.46
#